data_AF-A0A1Q7V3U0-F1
#
_entry.id   AF-A0A1Q7V3U0-F1
#
_cell.length_a   1.000
_cell.length_b   1.000
_cell.length_c   1.000
_cell.angle_alpha   90.00
_cell.angle_beta   90.00
_cell.angle_gamma   90.00
#
_symmetry.space_group_name_H-M   'P 1'
#
loop_
_entity.id
_entity.type
_entity.pdbx_description
1 polymer ?
#
loop_
_entity_poly.entity_id
_entity_poly.type
_entity_poly.pdbx_seq_one_letter_code
_entity_poly.pdbx_strand_id
1 'polypeptide(L)'
;MGPTFGRGAMTNGWVDIKNTDMMLIMGGNPAENHPCGFKWAIEAKRVRNARMIVVDPRFTRTASVADLFCQIRAGSDIAFLGGVIRYAIENNRIAKQYLLNYTNAAFVVKVGFKLPEDGLYSGFDSATQAYDKSTWNYEEGGDLSGKPGSASKSPAAASKPAAKANGQPAPPPHLPENVAYDLTLQHPRCVFQLLRQQYSRYTPEMVERITGIRKDQFLKAADLFTSVRQDGDMKKAATIIYAVGWTQHTFGTQIIRTAAMLQLMLGNVGRAGGGVNALRGHSNIQGATDMAGIFEILPGYLKVPLPADTDFKSYLERITPTSSKPHVWDSWNYWSNTPKFAVSFLKAMYGDAATKQNDWAFHYLPKVDRNYSWAYIWDDMYRGNVKGLFAFGMNGVAIGPDSQKNIDALKKADWLVVGEIYPDETSEFWKSPGITTEEMKKIQTTVYRLPCAGFAEKDGAFVNSARWLQWKNAALPPPGDAKLDQEILARIFLRIRELYQKEGGKFPDAILNASWNYSNPQNPALAEVAKEINGKALADLEDPVTKQQIKAGQQLPGYAWLKDDGTTLCGNWLYSGSFTEAGNMMARRGTEDPSGLGIYPNWAFSWPANRRVMYNRASCDPDGKPWDSSRRQIWWSEAAGKWAGHDVPDFKADSKPKDHMGPFIMNPEGVGRLFVPLGAVADGPFPEHYEPIESPVDNPLHPAQSTNPIVKKFKTEADKYGAAKDYNIVCTTYRLTEHYHYWTKNNPMNVQLVPEPFIEVPAELADEMGIRGGELLKVTSARGVYRAKAMVTRRIKSMQIDGKKNYQVGIPIHWGYRGIAEDNDKTSKNAANLLSPTVVDPNAYTPEFKGFLVRVEKA
;
A
#
# COMPACT_ATOMS: atom_id res chain seq x y z
N MET A 1 -1.57 4.05 -4.82
CA MET A 1 -0.41 4.48 -5.65
C MET A 1 -0.19 3.63 -6.89
N GLY A 2 -0.20 2.29 -6.81
CA GLY A 2 0.02 1.38 -7.95
C GLY A 2 -0.80 1.73 -9.20
N PRO A 3 -2.14 1.82 -9.12
CA PRO A 3 -2.98 2.22 -10.26
C PRO A 3 -2.69 3.62 -10.82
N THR A 4 -1.98 4.48 -10.08
CA THR A 4 -1.69 5.88 -10.45
C THR A 4 -0.37 6.01 -11.19
N PHE A 5 0.71 5.48 -10.60
CA PHE A 5 2.08 5.68 -11.07
C PHE A 5 2.67 4.45 -11.76
N GLY A 6 1.98 3.30 -11.65
CA GLY A 6 2.45 2.01 -12.14
C GLY A 6 3.24 1.19 -11.13
N ARG A 7 3.61 1.76 -9.96
CA ARG A 7 4.16 1.00 -8.81
C ARG A 7 3.53 1.42 -7.49
N GLY A 8 3.41 0.47 -6.57
CA GLY A 8 2.81 0.66 -5.24
C GLY A 8 3.78 1.17 -4.17
N ALA A 9 5.06 1.36 -4.50
CA ALA A 9 6.08 1.69 -3.52
C ALA A 9 6.21 3.18 -3.17
N MET A 10 6.85 3.49 -2.04
CA MET A 10 7.32 4.83 -1.68
C MET A 10 8.19 5.37 -2.81
N THR A 11 7.84 6.56 -3.31
CA THR A 11 8.43 7.08 -4.55
C THR A 11 9.88 7.54 -4.39
N ASN A 12 10.23 8.07 -3.21
CA ASN A 12 11.54 8.62 -2.92
C ASN A 12 12.20 7.84 -1.76
N GLY A 13 13.16 8.46 -1.04
CA GLY A 13 13.84 7.86 0.10
C GLY A 13 13.84 8.76 1.34
N TRP A 14 14.30 8.22 2.47
CA TRP A 14 14.31 8.93 3.76
C TRP A 14 15.13 10.23 3.72
N VAL A 15 16.36 10.16 3.21
CA VAL A 15 17.28 11.30 3.16
C VAL A 15 16.78 12.38 2.22
N ASP A 16 16.10 11.99 1.13
CA ASP A 16 15.58 12.91 0.12
C ASP A 16 14.53 13.89 0.67
N ILE A 17 13.87 13.56 1.78
CA ILE A 17 12.94 14.48 2.47
C ILE A 17 13.63 15.81 2.81
N LYS A 18 14.94 15.82 3.09
CA LYS A 18 15.71 17.05 3.40
C LYS A 18 15.68 18.08 2.26
N ASN A 19 15.37 17.66 1.04
CA ASN A 19 15.38 18.49 -0.17
C ASN A 19 14.02 19.16 -0.44
N THR A 20 13.01 18.92 0.40
CA THR A 20 11.66 19.47 0.22
C THR A 20 11.58 20.94 0.64
N ASP A 21 10.64 21.69 0.05
CA ASP A 21 10.32 23.07 0.44
C ASP A 21 8.98 23.12 1.20
N MET A 22 8.16 22.07 1.10
CA MET A 22 6.84 21.98 1.72
C MET A 22 6.48 20.53 2.03
N MET A 23 5.98 20.28 3.24
CA MET A 23 5.53 18.97 3.69
C MET A 23 4.06 19.03 4.10
N LEU A 24 3.26 18.12 3.55
CA LEU A 24 1.98 17.74 4.13
C LEU A 24 2.13 16.39 4.82
N ILE A 25 2.04 16.39 6.14
CA ILE A 25 2.00 15.18 6.95
C ILE A 25 0.55 14.93 7.32
N MET A 26 -0.06 13.96 6.66
CA MET A 26 -1.48 13.65 6.79
C MET A 26 -1.67 12.15 6.65
N GLY A 27 -2.46 11.55 7.54
CA GLY A 27 -2.56 10.09 7.61
C GLY A 27 -1.32 9.39 8.18
N GLY A 28 -0.47 10.11 8.92
CA GLY A 28 0.74 9.56 9.54
C GLY A 28 1.27 10.44 10.68
N ASN A 29 2.07 9.85 11.57
CA ASN A 29 2.70 10.51 12.71
C ASN A 29 4.20 10.14 12.79
N PRO A 30 5.03 10.61 11.84
CA PRO A 30 6.40 10.14 11.66
C PRO A 30 7.34 10.48 12.82
N ALA A 31 7.08 11.52 13.62
CA ALA A 31 7.88 11.78 14.83
C ALA A 31 7.76 10.65 15.86
N GLU A 32 6.67 9.87 15.83
CA GLU A 32 6.46 8.74 16.71
C GLU A 32 6.75 7.40 16.04
N ASN A 33 6.25 7.24 14.81
CA ASN A 33 6.27 5.94 14.13
C ASN A 33 7.54 5.73 13.29
N HIS A 34 8.25 6.81 12.95
CA HIS A 34 9.45 6.80 12.11
C HIS A 34 10.51 7.81 12.59
N PRO A 35 10.83 7.88 13.89
CA PRO A 35 11.56 9.01 14.48
C PRO A 35 12.92 9.26 13.81
N CYS A 36 13.68 8.20 13.50
CA CYS A 36 14.97 8.32 12.82
C CYS A 36 14.84 8.85 11.38
N GLY A 37 13.78 8.47 10.67
CA GLY A 37 13.48 8.99 9.33
C GLY A 37 13.00 10.45 9.40
N PHE A 38 12.25 10.81 10.44
CA PHE A 38 11.71 12.15 10.66
C PHE A 38 12.79 13.22 10.88
N LYS A 39 14.02 12.82 11.26
CA LYS A 39 15.20 13.70 11.26
C LYS A 39 15.29 14.55 9.98
N TRP A 40 15.05 13.95 8.81
CA TRP A 40 15.19 14.64 7.53
C TRP A 40 14.09 15.66 7.24
N ALA A 41 12.91 15.48 7.82
CA ALA A 41 11.86 16.51 7.79
C ALA A 41 12.28 17.75 8.60
N ILE A 42 12.88 17.53 9.78
CA ILE A 42 13.44 18.61 10.60
C ILE A 42 14.62 19.28 9.89
N GLU A 43 15.48 18.50 9.24
CA GLU A 43 16.59 19.03 8.45
C GLU A 43 16.09 19.98 7.35
N ALA A 44 15.05 19.58 6.59
CA ALA A 44 14.44 20.44 5.58
C ALA A 44 13.95 21.77 6.18
N LYS A 45 13.31 21.75 7.36
CA LYS A 45 12.90 22.97 8.06
C LYS A 45 14.09 23.87 8.38
N ARG A 46 15.18 23.28 8.89
CA ARG A 46 16.36 24.04 9.36
C ARG A 46 17.19 24.63 8.22
N VAL A 47 17.42 23.84 7.16
CA VAL A 47 18.39 24.21 6.11
C VAL A 47 17.74 24.76 4.84
N ARG A 48 16.46 24.47 4.60
CA ARG A 48 15.71 24.96 3.43
C ARG A 48 14.54 25.87 3.79
N ASN A 49 14.33 26.14 5.08
CA ASN A 49 13.14 26.85 5.57
C ASN A 49 11.83 26.17 5.09
N ALA A 50 11.85 24.83 4.97
CA ALA A 50 10.69 24.09 4.53
C ALA A 50 9.53 24.27 5.53
N ARG A 51 8.31 24.37 5.02
CA ARG A 51 7.11 24.47 5.86
C ARG A 51 6.47 23.09 6.04
N MET A 52 5.85 22.87 7.20
CA MET A 52 5.24 21.61 7.59
C MET A 52 3.80 21.81 8.04
N ILE A 53 2.86 21.22 7.32
CA ILE A 53 1.45 21.14 7.69
C ILE A 53 1.19 19.74 8.25
N VAL A 54 0.59 19.66 9.43
CA VAL A 54 0.10 18.41 10.03
C VAL A 54 -1.41 18.42 10.05
N VAL A 55 -2.02 17.41 9.46
CA VAL A 55 -3.47 17.18 9.47
C VAL A 55 -3.73 15.82 10.12
N ASP A 56 -4.24 15.84 11.35
CA ASP A 56 -4.43 14.66 12.18
C ASP A 56 -5.61 14.89 13.15
N PRO A 57 -6.43 13.89 13.50
CA PRO A 57 -7.47 14.06 14.51
C PRO A 57 -6.95 14.47 15.90
N ARG A 58 -5.63 14.41 16.13
CA ARG A 58 -4.99 14.68 17.41
C ARG A 58 -3.78 15.60 17.22
N PHE A 59 -3.53 16.46 18.19
CA PHE A 59 -2.26 17.17 18.30
C PHE A 59 -1.17 16.19 18.78
N THR A 60 -0.41 15.63 17.84
CA THR A 60 0.64 14.61 18.08
C THR A 60 2.02 15.21 18.35
N ARG A 61 3.02 14.36 18.63
CA ARG A 61 4.43 14.79 18.69
C ARG A 61 4.96 15.28 17.33
N THR A 62 4.33 14.90 16.22
CA THR A 62 4.63 15.52 14.91
C THR A 62 4.00 16.91 14.81
N ALA A 63 2.77 17.09 15.30
CA ALA A 63 2.09 18.39 15.29
C ALA A 63 2.81 19.46 16.13
N SER A 64 3.52 19.07 17.20
CA SER A 64 4.25 20.01 18.07
C SER A 64 5.37 20.78 17.38
N VAL A 65 5.88 20.27 16.26
CA VAL A 65 6.94 20.89 15.44
C VAL A 65 6.42 21.37 14.08
N ALA A 66 5.11 21.30 13.86
CA ALA A 66 4.47 21.76 12.64
C ALA A 66 4.36 23.29 12.60
N ASP A 67 4.30 23.83 11.39
CA ASP A 67 4.02 25.25 11.16
C ASP A 67 2.52 25.55 11.15
N LEU A 68 1.72 24.54 10.79
CA LEU A 68 0.27 24.59 10.83
C LEU A 68 -0.27 23.21 11.21
N PHE A 69 -1.09 23.16 12.25
CA PHE A 69 -1.86 21.98 12.61
C PHE A 69 -3.34 22.20 12.27
N CYS A 70 -3.98 21.21 11.63
CA CYS A 70 -5.42 21.17 11.40
C CYS A 70 -5.99 19.89 12.01
N GLN A 71 -6.92 20.03 12.97
CA GLN A 71 -7.61 18.87 13.54
C GLN A 71 -8.70 18.40 12.57
N ILE A 72 -8.61 17.15 12.11
CA ILE A 72 -9.56 16.57 11.14
C ILE A 72 -10.42 15.49 11.79
N ARG A 73 -11.64 15.26 11.27
CA ARG A 73 -12.44 14.09 11.64
C ARG A 73 -11.84 12.85 11.00
N ALA A 74 -11.65 11.79 11.77
CA ALA A 74 -11.18 10.54 11.20
C ALA A 74 -12.15 10.04 10.10
N GLY A 75 -11.60 9.70 8.92
CA GLY A 75 -12.39 9.24 7.78
C GLY A 75 -12.90 10.36 6.85
N SER A 76 -12.43 11.60 7.01
CA SER A 76 -12.84 12.75 6.15
C SER A 76 -11.72 13.28 5.23
N ASP A 77 -10.64 12.51 5.08
CA ASP A 77 -9.42 12.92 4.36
C ASP A 77 -9.65 13.25 2.88
N ILE A 78 -10.55 12.51 2.20
CA ILE A 78 -10.88 12.77 0.78
C ILE A 78 -11.47 14.17 0.62
N ALA A 79 -12.32 14.61 1.55
CA ALA A 79 -12.92 15.94 1.48
C ALA A 79 -11.87 17.05 1.60
N PHE A 80 -10.93 16.92 2.56
CA PHE A 80 -9.83 17.87 2.69
C PHE A 80 -8.96 17.93 1.42
N LEU A 81 -8.47 16.77 0.95
CA LEU A 81 -7.59 16.70 -0.22
C LEU A 81 -8.30 17.13 -1.50
N GLY A 82 -9.58 16.77 -1.67
CA GLY A 82 -10.43 17.19 -2.77
C GLY A 82 -10.64 18.71 -2.78
N GLY A 83 -10.81 19.32 -1.60
CA GLY A 83 -10.81 20.76 -1.46
C GLY A 83 -9.48 21.39 -1.87
N VAL A 84 -8.34 20.80 -1.52
CA VAL A 84 -7.01 21.31 -1.95
C VAL A 84 -6.84 21.20 -3.47
N ILE A 85 -7.32 20.11 -4.08
CA ILE A 85 -7.39 19.95 -5.55
C ILE A 85 -8.21 21.08 -6.18
N ARG A 86 -9.42 21.33 -5.66
CA ARG A 86 -10.28 22.43 -6.11
C ARG A 86 -9.57 23.77 -6.00
N TYR A 87 -8.98 24.06 -4.84
CA TYR A 87 -8.24 25.30 -4.60
C TYR A 87 -7.08 25.48 -5.59
N ALA A 88 -6.30 24.44 -5.85
CA ALA A 88 -5.20 24.48 -6.80
C ALA A 88 -5.67 24.82 -8.23
N ILE A 89 -6.80 24.24 -8.66
CA ILE A 89 -7.39 24.52 -9.99
C ILE A 89 -7.91 25.96 -10.06
N GLU A 90 -8.72 26.38 -9.09
CA GLU A 90 -9.36 27.71 -9.09
C GLU A 90 -8.36 28.86 -8.99
N ASN A 91 -7.21 28.64 -8.35
CA ASN A 91 -6.16 29.64 -8.18
C ASN A 91 -5.01 29.48 -9.17
N ASN A 92 -5.15 28.64 -10.21
CA ASN A 92 -4.11 28.37 -11.22
C ASN A 92 -2.76 27.95 -10.62
N ARG A 93 -2.77 27.19 -9.52
CA ARG A 93 -1.58 26.67 -8.82
C ARG A 93 -1.28 25.24 -9.26
N ILE A 94 -1.20 25.03 -10.58
CA ILE A 94 -0.98 23.73 -11.21
C ILE A 94 0.27 23.76 -12.07
N ALA A 95 0.95 22.62 -12.15
CA ALA A 95 2.12 22.43 -13.01
C ALA A 95 1.67 22.11 -14.45
N LYS A 96 1.17 23.11 -15.20
CA LYS A 96 0.50 22.90 -16.50
C LYS A 96 1.32 22.08 -17.51
N GLN A 97 2.61 22.37 -17.70
CA GLN A 97 3.45 21.59 -18.63
C GLN A 97 3.66 20.15 -18.17
N TYR A 98 3.86 19.93 -16.87
CA TYR A 98 3.96 18.60 -16.29
C TYR A 98 2.65 17.82 -16.50
N LEU A 99 1.53 18.47 -16.21
CA LEU A 99 0.18 17.91 -16.32
C LEU A 99 -0.11 17.43 -17.76
N LEU A 100 0.17 18.27 -18.75
CA LEU A 100 -0.06 17.97 -20.17
C LEU A 100 0.79 16.80 -20.68
N ASN A 101 2.05 16.72 -20.27
CA ASN A 101 3.00 15.77 -20.86
C ASN A 101 3.15 14.47 -20.07
N TYR A 102 2.97 14.51 -18.74
CA TYR A 102 3.29 13.39 -17.86
C TYR A 102 2.08 12.81 -17.15
N THR A 103 0.88 13.30 -17.44
CA THR A 103 -0.36 12.74 -16.90
C THR A 103 -1.37 12.49 -18.02
N ASN A 104 -2.41 11.73 -17.71
CA ASN A 104 -3.53 11.53 -18.63
C ASN A 104 -4.55 12.68 -18.65
N ALA A 105 -4.21 13.88 -18.16
CA ALA A 105 -5.12 15.03 -18.10
C ALA A 105 -5.76 15.39 -19.45
N ALA A 106 -5.00 15.26 -20.54
CA ALA A 106 -5.46 15.52 -21.90
C ALA A 106 -6.28 14.38 -22.50
N PHE A 107 -6.26 13.18 -21.93
CA PHE A 107 -6.94 12.02 -22.52
C PHE A 107 -8.45 12.20 -22.44
N VAL A 108 -9.16 11.74 -23.46
CA VAL A 108 -10.62 11.82 -23.54
C VAL A 108 -11.23 10.53 -22.99
N VAL A 109 -12.15 10.67 -22.04
CA VAL A 109 -12.88 9.55 -21.44
C VAL A 109 -14.03 9.13 -22.35
N LYS A 110 -14.29 7.82 -22.39
CA LYS A 110 -15.29 7.16 -23.22
C LYS A 110 -16.69 7.73 -22.97
N VAL A 111 -17.48 7.84 -24.04
CA VAL A 111 -18.91 8.18 -23.95
C VAL A 111 -19.65 7.27 -22.96
N GLY A 112 -20.54 7.87 -22.16
CA GLY A 112 -21.38 7.15 -21.20
C GLY A 112 -20.83 7.11 -19.77
N PHE A 113 -19.55 7.48 -19.57
CA PHE A 113 -19.02 7.71 -18.22
C PHE A 113 -19.80 8.83 -17.52
N LYS A 114 -20.18 8.62 -16.26
CA LYS A 114 -20.82 9.63 -15.41
C LYS A 114 -20.11 9.72 -14.07
N LEU A 115 -19.94 10.96 -13.60
CA LEU A 115 -19.48 11.29 -12.25
C LEU A 115 -20.56 10.97 -11.19
N PRO A 116 -20.18 10.81 -9.91
CA PRO A 116 -21.08 10.35 -8.86
C PRO A 116 -21.86 11.52 -8.24
N GLU A 117 -22.76 12.15 -9.01
CA GLU A 117 -23.55 13.29 -8.52
C GLU A 117 -24.44 12.90 -7.33
N ASP A 118 -24.95 11.66 -7.31
CA ASP A 118 -25.73 11.03 -6.25
C ASP A 118 -24.91 10.06 -5.39
N GLY A 119 -23.58 10.09 -5.49
CA GLY A 119 -22.69 9.15 -4.84
C GLY A 119 -22.49 7.84 -5.60
N LEU A 120 -22.94 7.71 -6.85
CA LEU A 120 -22.75 6.50 -7.67
C LEU A 120 -22.20 6.83 -9.07
N TYR A 121 -21.10 6.18 -9.44
CA TYR A 121 -20.58 6.28 -10.82
C TYR A 121 -21.49 5.57 -11.83
N SER A 122 -21.29 5.86 -13.13
CA SER A 122 -21.93 5.06 -14.19
C SER A 122 -21.62 3.57 -14.04
N GLY A 123 -22.67 2.74 -14.19
CA GLY A 123 -22.55 1.28 -14.18
C GLY A 123 -22.83 0.62 -12.83
N PHE A 124 -23.26 1.35 -11.80
CA PHE A 124 -23.63 0.72 -10.52
C PHE A 124 -24.85 -0.19 -10.65
N ASP A 125 -24.76 -1.39 -10.09
CA ASP A 125 -25.88 -2.31 -9.90
C ASP A 125 -26.12 -2.53 -8.40
N SER A 126 -27.26 -2.02 -7.93
CA SER A 126 -27.70 -2.13 -6.53
C SER A 126 -27.93 -3.57 -6.06
N ALA A 127 -28.27 -4.50 -6.96
CA ALA A 127 -28.56 -5.89 -6.60
C ALA A 127 -27.27 -6.67 -6.31
N THR A 128 -26.21 -6.40 -7.07
CA THR A 128 -24.90 -7.06 -6.91
C THR A 128 -23.90 -6.26 -6.08
N GLN A 129 -24.21 -4.98 -5.80
CA GLN A 129 -23.30 -4.02 -5.15
C GLN A 129 -21.95 -3.95 -5.88
N ALA A 130 -22.00 -3.88 -7.20
CA ALA A 130 -20.84 -3.84 -8.07
C ALA A 130 -21.03 -2.82 -9.19
N TYR A 131 -19.93 -2.44 -9.82
CA TYR A 131 -19.93 -1.57 -10.99
C TYR A 131 -19.63 -2.37 -12.26
N ASP A 132 -20.43 -2.18 -13.32
CA ASP A 132 -19.95 -2.37 -14.68
C ASP A 132 -19.04 -1.19 -15.06
N LYS A 133 -17.76 -1.50 -15.23
CA LYS A 133 -16.70 -0.52 -15.44
C LYS A 133 -16.41 -0.30 -16.94
N SER A 134 -17.24 -0.80 -17.83
CA SER A 134 -17.08 -0.71 -19.29
C SER A 134 -16.98 0.71 -19.84
N THR A 135 -17.59 1.68 -19.15
CA THR A 135 -17.52 3.12 -19.45
C THR A 135 -16.33 3.82 -18.80
N TRP A 136 -15.66 3.18 -17.83
CA TRP A 136 -14.50 3.75 -17.15
C TRP A 136 -13.24 3.51 -17.98
N ASN A 137 -13.21 4.02 -19.20
CA ASN A 137 -12.13 3.78 -20.16
C ASN A 137 -11.85 5.05 -20.97
N TYR A 138 -10.74 5.05 -21.72
CA TYR A 138 -10.48 6.12 -22.67
C TYR A 138 -11.30 5.91 -23.96
N GLU A 139 -11.56 7.02 -24.64
CA GLU A 139 -12.08 7.04 -26.00
C GLU A 139 -10.96 6.64 -26.96
N GLU A 140 -11.27 5.76 -27.91
CA GLU A 140 -10.36 5.41 -28.98
C GLU A 140 -10.32 6.54 -30.02
N GLY A 141 -9.14 6.94 -30.46
CA GLY A 141 -8.99 7.99 -31.46
C GLY A 141 -7.65 8.72 -31.38
N GLY A 142 -7.57 9.89 -32.00
CA GLY A 142 -6.36 10.73 -32.02
C GLY A 142 -6.60 12.13 -31.49
N ASP A 143 -5.97 13.12 -32.11
CA ASP A 143 -6.05 14.52 -31.68
C ASP A 143 -7.46 15.09 -31.85
N LEU A 144 -8.05 15.55 -30.76
CA LEU A 144 -9.33 16.26 -30.67
C LEU A 144 -9.18 17.72 -30.25
N SER A 145 -7.95 18.25 -30.22
CA SER A 145 -7.65 19.63 -29.84
C SER A 145 -8.39 20.64 -30.71
N GLY A 146 -9.13 21.56 -30.07
CA GLY A 146 -9.91 22.59 -30.75
C GLY A 146 -11.15 22.10 -31.52
N LYS A 147 -11.47 20.79 -31.47
CA LYS A 147 -12.69 20.25 -32.09
C LYS A 147 -13.87 20.40 -31.12
N PRO A 148 -15.07 20.77 -31.60
CA PRO A 148 -16.25 20.85 -30.75
C PRO A 148 -16.54 19.46 -30.17
N GLY A 149 -16.58 19.35 -28.84
CA GLY A 149 -17.02 18.13 -28.19
C GLY A 149 -18.46 17.86 -28.59
N SER A 150 -18.76 16.67 -29.12
CA SER A 150 -20.16 16.29 -29.33
C SER A 150 -20.85 16.29 -27.96
N ALA A 151 -21.79 17.22 -27.77
CA ALA A 151 -22.69 17.18 -26.64
C ALA A 151 -23.37 15.82 -26.66
N SER A 152 -23.25 15.05 -25.58
CA SER A 152 -23.93 13.76 -25.50
C SER A 152 -25.42 14.00 -25.62
N LYS A 153 -26.02 13.68 -26.77
CA LYS A 153 -27.41 13.23 -26.75
C LYS A 153 -27.43 12.04 -25.79
N SER A 154 -28.26 12.10 -24.76
CA SER A 154 -28.50 10.99 -23.84
C SER A 154 -28.54 9.70 -24.66
N PRO A 155 -27.72 8.69 -24.34
CA PRO A 155 -27.91 7.40 -24.99
C PRO A 155 -29.35 6.99 -24.68
N ALA A 156 -30.14 6.74 -25.72
CA ALA A 156 -31.33 5.91 -25.56
C ALA A 156 -30.88 4.69 -24.75
N ALA A 157 -31.65 4.36 -23.70
CA ALA A 157 -31.35 3.31 -22.73
C ALA A 157 -30.47 2.24 -23.35
N ALA A 158 -29.25 2.07 -22.82
CA ALA A 158 -28.32 1.06 -23.29
C ALA A 158 -29.13 -0.24 -23.45
N SER A 159 -29.31 -0.66 -24.70
CA SER A 159 -29.93 -1.94 -24.97
C SER A 159 -29.15 -2.95 -24.15
N LYS A 160 -29.87 -3.75 -23.32
CA LYS A 160 -29.30 -4.93 -22.68
C LYS A 160 -28.32 -5.58 -23.65
N PRO A 161 -27.12 -6.00 -23.22
CA PRO A 161 -26.18 -6.65 -24.13
C PRO A 161 -26.96 -7.71 -24.89
N ALA A 162 -27.05 -7.57 -26.21
CA ALA A 162 -27.60 -8.62 -27.03
C ALA A 162 -26.77 -9.85 -26.70
N ALA A 163 -27.40 -10.89 -26.15
CA ALA A 163 -26.77 -12.18 -25.98
C ALA A 163 -26.22 -12.55 -27.36
N LYS A 164 -24.90 -12.54 -27.54
CA LYS A 164 -24.30 -13.12 -28.74
C LYS A 164 -24.85 -14.54 -28.82
N ALA A 165 -25.33 -14.92 -29.99
CA ALA A 165 -26.04 -16.17 -30.27
C ALA A 165 -25.22 -17.46 -30.04
N ASN A 166 -24.07 -17.42 -29.34
CA ASN A 166 -23.15 -18.53 -29.16
C ASN A 166 -22.65 -18.75 -27.72
N GLY A 167 -23.34 -18.25 -26.68
CA GLY A 167 -23.03 -18.60 -25.27
C GLY A 167 -21.62 -18.24 -24.77
N GLN A 168 -20.80 -17.56 -25.58
CA GLN A 168 -19.47 -17.10 -25.17
C GLN A 168 -19.58 -15.74 -24.47
N PRO A 169 -18.93 -15.57 -23.30
CA PRO A 169 -18.82 -14.27 -22.65
C PRO A 169 -18.23 -13.24 -23.61
N ALA A 170 -18.69 -11.99 -23.51
CA ALA A 170 -18.02 -10.89 -24.21
C ALA A 170 -16.56 -10.80 -23.73
N PRO A 171 -15.59 -10.56 -24.63
CA PRO A 171 -14.20 -10.39 -24.21
C PRO A 171 -14.09 -9.22 -23.22
N PRO A 172 -13.23 -9.33 -22.20
CA PRO A 172 -13.07 -8.27 -21.22
C PRO A 172 -12.62 -6.96 -21.89
N PRO A 173 -13.09 -5.80 -21.39
CA PRO A 173 -12.72 -4.51 -21.95
C PRO A 173 -11.20 -4.30 -21.82
N HIS A 174 -10.59 -3.85 -22.91
CA HIS A 174 -9.16 -3.53 -23.02
C HIS A 174 -8.96 -2.02 -23.22
N LEU A 175 -7.75 -1.55 -22.98
CA LEU A 175 -7.41 -0.15 -23.24
C LEU A 175 -7.33 0.03 -24.76
N PRO A 176 -7.78 1.17 -25.31
CA PRO A 176 -7.64 1.42 -26.74
C PRO A 176 -6.15 1.56 -27.09
N GLU A 177 -5.74 1.02 -28.23
CA GLU A 177 -4.35 1.11 -28.70
C GLU A 177 -3.95 2.57 -28.95
N ASN A 178 -4.83 3.32 -29.66
CA ASN A 178 -4.68 4.75 -29.90
C ASN A 178 -5.70 5.55 -29.06
N VAL A 179 -5.19 6.32 -28.10
CA VAL A 179 -6.01 7.08 -27.15
C VAL A 179 -6.32 8.47 -27.71
N ALA A 180 -7.61 8.85 -27.72
CA ALA A 180 -8.02 10.19 -28.08
C ALA A 180 -7.59 11.21 -27.01
N TYR A 181 -7.14 12.40 -27.44
CA TYR A 181 -6.61 13.42 -26.53
C TYR A 181 -6.95 14.85 -26.98
N ASP A 182 -6.91 15.79 -26.05
CA ASP A 182 -7.04 17.23 -26.28
C ASP A 182 -6.02 18.02 -25.45
N LEU A 183 -5.03 18.60 -26.11
CA LEU A 183 -3.94 19.36 -25.47
C LEU A 183 -4.38 20.75 -25.01
N THR A 184 -5.54 21.25 -25.46
CA THR A 184 -6.11 22.52 -24.97
C THR A 184 -6.76 22.37 -23.59
N LEU A 185 -7.01 21.11 -23.16
CA LEU A 185 -7.76 20.75 -21.97
C LEU A 185 -9.18 21.33 -21.94
N GLN A 186 -9.79 21.63 -23.08
CA GLN A 186 -11.14 22.21 -23.16
C GLN A 186 -12.23 21.20 -23.51
N HIS A 187 -11.87 20.05 -24.08
CA HIS A 187 -12.82 19.01 -24.43
C HIS A 187 -13.56 18.57 -23.16
N PRO A 188 -14.91 18.58 -23.13
CA PRO A 188 -15.68 18.39 -21.90
C PRO A 188 -15.46 17.02 -21.25
N ARG A 189 -15.08 16.01 -22.05
CA ARG A 189 -14.74 14.67 -21.56
C ARG A 189 -13.24 14.42 -21.36
N CYS A 190 -12.38 15.42 -21.54
CA CYS A 190 -10.98 15.21 -21.16
C CYS A 190 -10.88 15.03 -19.65
N VAL A 191 -9.93 14.23 -19.20
CA VAL A 191 -9.75 13.89 -17.79
C VAL A 191 -9.64 15.15 -16.92
N PHE A 192 -9.00 16.21 -17.41
CA PHE A 192 -8.89 17.47 -16.67
C PHE A 192 -10.24 18.15 -16.41
N GLN A 193 -11.14 18.20 -17.41
CA GLN A 193 -12.46 18.81 -17.22
C GLN A 193 -13.35 17.97 -16.29
N LEU A 194 -13.29 16.65 -16.42
CA LEU A 194 -14.00 15.74 -15.50
C LEU A 194 -13.46 15.82 -14.07
N LEU A 195 -12.14 15.95 -13.90
CA LEU A 195 -11.51 16.19 -12.61
C LEU A 195 -12.01 17.50 -11.99
N ARG A 196 -12.02 18.57 -12.78
CA ARG A 196 -12.53 19.88 -12.34
C ARG A 196 -13.99 19.80 -11.91
N GLN A 197 -14.83 19.11 -12.68
CA GLN A 197 -16.25 18.91 -12.35
C GLN A 197 -16.40 18.08 -11.07
N GLN A 198 -15.69 16.96 -10.96
CA GLN A 198 -15.71 16.07 -9.79
C GLN A 198 -15.43 16.83 -8.48
N TYR A 199 -14.36 17.62 -8.47
CA TYR A 199 -13.92 18.30 -7.26
C TYR A 199 -14.56 19.67 -7.02
N SER A 200 -15.38 20.18 -7.96
CA SER A 200 -16.11 21.45 -7.80
C SER A 200 -17.03 21.48 -6.56
N ARG A 201 -17.55 20.31 -6.16
CA ARG A 201 -18.45 20.12 -5.02
C ARG A 201 -17.76 20.27 -3.65
N TYR A 202 -16.43 20.18 -3.61
CA TYR A 202 -15.64 20.24 -2.38
C TYR A 202 -15.27 21.69 -2.05
N THR A 203 -16.27 22.54 -1.82
CA THR A 203 -16.04 23.94 -1.44
C THR A 203 -15.47 24.07 -0.03
N PRO A 204 -14.79 25.18 0.33
CA PRO A 204 -14.33 25.40 1.70
C PRO A 204 -15.42 25.19 2.77
N GLU A 205 -16.67 25.57 2.48
CA GLU A 205 -17.83 25.34 3.35
C GLU A 205 -18.17 23.86 3.45
N MET A 206 -18.16 23.13 2.33
CA MET A 206 -18.38 21.68 2.32
C MET A 206 -17.25 20.93 3.06
N VAL A 207 -16.00 21.35 2.86
CA VAL A 207 -14.86 20.82 3.59
C VAL A 207 -15.02 21.06 5.09
N GLU A 208 -15.42 22.26 5.52
CA GLU A 208 -15.70 22.55 6.93
C GLU A 208 -16.80 21.66 7.49
N ARG A 209 -17.93 21.51 6.77
CA ARG A 209 -19.05 20.64 7.18
C ARG A 209 -18.64 19.19 7.37
N ILE A 210 -17.86 18.62 6.45
CA ILE A 210 -17.47 17.19 6.47
C ILE A 210 -16.33 16.94 7.46
N THR A 211 -15.30 17.79 7.45
CA THR A 211 -14.04 17.55 8.16
C THR A 211 -13.99 18.15 9.56
N GLY A 212 -14.80 19.19 9.81
CA GLY A 212 -14.75 20.05 11.00
C GLY A 212 -13.56 21.00 11.07
N ILE A 213 -12.69 21.03 10.05
CA ILE A 213 -11.64 22.04 9.94
C ILE A 213 -12.31 23.35 9.54
N ARG A 214 -12.10 24.42 10.31
CA ARG A 214 -12.72 25.71 9.98
C ARG A 214 -12.33 26.16 8.57
N LYS A 215 -13.26 26.79 7.87
CA LYS A 215 -13.09 27.29 6.50
C LYS A 215 -11.79 28.10 6.33
N ASP A 216 -11.54 29.03 7.23
CA ASP A 216 -10.36 29.91 7.18
C ASP A 216 -9.04 29.15 7.42
N GLN A 217 -9.05 28.18 8.33
CA GLN A 217 -7.92 27.31 8.59
C GLN A 217 -7.63 26.38 7.40
N PHE A 218 -8.68 25.83 6.78
CA PHE A 218 -8.55 25.04 5.57
C PHE A 218 -7.97 25.87 4.42
N LEU A 219 -8.50 27.07 4.16
CA LEU A 219 -7.99 27.96 3.12
C LEU A 219 -6.51 28.31 3.36
N LYS A 220 -6.11 28.56 4.61
CA LYS A 220 -4.69 28.76 4.97
C LYS A 220 -3.84 27.53 4.67
N ALA A 221 -4.32 26.32 4.95
CA ALA A 221 -3.60 25.09 4.64
C ALA A 221 -3.48 24.84 3.13
N ALA A 222 -4.58 25.02 2.38
CA ALA A 222 -4.61 24.87 0.93
C ALA A 222 -3.70 25.90 0.24
N ASP A 223 -3.78 27.16 0.67
CA ASP A 223 -2.90 28.23 0.22
C ASP A 223 -1.43 27.89 0.45
N LEU A 224 -1.09 27.56 1.69
CA LEU A 224 0.27 27.25 2.08
C LEU A 224 0.80 26.07 1.26
N PHE A 225 0.11 24.92 1.22
CA PHE A 225 0.58 23.72 0.52
C PHE A 225 0.77 23.94 -0.98
N THR A 226 -0.16 24.66 -1.61
CA THR A 226 -0.11 24.92 -3.07
C THR A 226 0.84 26.07 -3.44
N SER A 227 1.40 26.82 -2.47
CA SER A 227 2.36 27.90 -2.71
C SER A 227 3.62 27.47 -3.47
N VAL A 228 3.96 26.17 -3.46
CA VAL A 228 5.06 25.64 -4.29
C VAL A 228 4.82 25.78 -5.79
N ARG A 229 3.57 26.06 -6.21
CA ARG A 229 3.16 26.29 -7.60
C ARG A 229 2.57 27.68 -7.82
N GLN A 230 2.88 28.64 -6.95
CA GLN A 230 2.57 30.04 -7.21
C GLN A 230 3.21 30.46 -8.55
N ASP A 231 2.44 31.14 -9.40
CA ASP A 231 2.85 31.61 -10.74
C ASP A 231 3.41 30.51 -11.67
N GLY A 232 3.01 29.26 -11.43
CA GLY A 232 3.51 28.11 -12.20
C GLY A 232 4.96 27.70 -11.88
N ASP A 233 5.52 28.17 -10.76
CA ASP A 233 6.91 27.90 -10.36
C ASP A 233 7.21 26.40 -10.29
N MET A 234 8.12 25.93 -11.14
CA MET A 234 8.61 24.56 -11.13
C MET A 234 9.89 24.39 -10.31
N LYS A 235 10.44 25.43 -9.69
CA LYS A 235 11.66 25.37 -8.87
C LYS A 235 11.43 25.03 -7.41
N LYS A 236 10.19 24.80 -6.95
CA LYS A 236 9.90 24.26 -5.60
C LYS A 236 9.41 22.82 -5.66
N ALA A 237 9.58 22.05 -4.60
CA ALA A 237 9.04 20.71 -4.47
C ALA A 237 8.31 20.55 -3.14
N ALA A 238 7.15 19.90 -3.18
CA ALA A 238 6.43 19.49 -1.98
C ALA A 238 6.36 17.96 -1.89
N THR A 239 6.38 17.44 -0.67
CA THR A 239 6.18 16.02 -0.39
C THR A 239 4.94 15.79 0.47
N ILE A 240 4.26 14.67 0.23
CA ILE A 240 3.21 14.16 1.11
C ILE A 240 3.76 12.96 1.87
N ILE A 241 3.67 12.97 3.19
CA ILE A 241 4.15 11.90 4.07
C ILE A 241 2.94 11.29 4.78
N TYR A 242 2.72 9.98 4.59
CA TYR A 242 1.57 9.28 5.16
C TYR A 242 1.90 7.83 5.53
N ALA A 243 1.03 7.20 6.31
CA ALA A 243 1.06 5.77 6.62
C ALA A 243 -0.38 5.25 6.90
N VAL A 244 -0.58 4.61 8.06
CA VAL A 244 -1.81 3.89 8.40
C VAL A 244 -3.03 4.77 8.68
N GLY A 245 -2.86 6.07 8.90
CA GLY A 245 -3.98 6.99 9.09
C GLY A 245 -4.84 7.13 7.84
N TRP A 246 -4.29 6.85 6.66
CA TRP A 246 -5.04 6.78 5.39
C TRP A 246 -5.40 5.37 4.95
N THR A 247 -4.56 4.37 5.24
CA THR A 247 -4.77 3.04 4.65
C THR A 247 -5.85 2.22 5.36
N GLN A 248 -6.23 2.57 6.59
CA GLN A 248 -7.08 1.75 7.46
C GLN A 248 -8.51 2.30 7.55
N HIS A 249 -9.11 2.51 6.39
CA HIS A 249 -10.50 2.92 6.15
C HIS A 249 -11.08 2.09 5.01
N THR A 250 -12.40 1.98 4.92
CA THR A 250 -13.10 1.30 3.81
C THR A 250 -12.98 1.97 2.43
N PHE A 251 -12.29 3.10 2.38
CA PHE A 251 -11.96 3.87 1.17
C PHE A 251 -10.50 4.35 1.21
N GLY A 252 -9.64 3.65 1.96
CA GLY A 252 -8.24 4.02 2.15
C GLY A 252 -7.44 4.09 0.84
N THR A 253 -7.77 3.23 -0.12
CA THR A 253 -7.18 3.27 -1.47
C THR A 253 -7.48 4.60 -2.17
N GLN A 254 -8.70 5.14 -1.99
CA GLN A 254 -9.15 6.38 -2.61
C GLN A 254 -8.57 7.64 -1.94
N ILE A 255 -8.32 7.62 -0.62
CA ILE A 255 -7.58 8.70 0.06
C ILE A 255 -6.19 8.86 -0.57
N ILE A 256 -5.46 7.76 -0.71
CA ILE A 256 -4.11 7.74 -1.29
C ILE A 256 -4.13 8.18 -2.76
N ARG A 257 -5.17 7.79 -3.51
CA ARG A 257 -5.39 8.24 -4.89
C ARG A 257 -5.53 9.75 -4.96
N THR A 258 -6.32 10.35 -4.07
CA THR A 258 -6.52 11.81 -4.01
C THR A 258 -5.20 12.55 -3.79
N ALA A 259 -4.39 12.08 -2.83
CA ALA A 259 -3.06 12.64 -2.56
C ALA A 259 -2.08 12.48 -3.73
N ALA A 260 -2.11 11.31 -4.39
CA ALA A 260 -1.28 11.04 -5.56
C ALA A 260 -1.66 11.93 -6.75
N MET A 261 -2.96 12.17 -6.97
CA MET A 261 -3.48 13.08 -7.98
C MET A 261 -3.02 14.52 -7.72
N LEU A 262 -3.13 14.98 -6.47
CA LEU A 262 -2.65 16.29 -6.06
C LEU A 262 -1.15 16.46 -6.35
N GLN A 263 -0.32 15.45 -6.04
CA GLN A 263 1.11 15.50 -6.34
C GLN A 263 1.44 15.48 -7.85
N LEU A 264 0.62 14.84 -8.69
CA LEU A 264 0.74 14.94 -10.15
C LEU A 264 0.35 16.32 -10.66
N MET A 265 -0.76 16.88 -10.16
CA MET A 265 -1.22 18.22 -10.52
C MET A 265 -0.20 19.30 -10.16
N LEU A 266 0.48 19.10 -9.03
CA LEU A 266 1.57 19.95 -8.58
C LEU A 266 2.93 19.52 -9.15
N GLY A 267 3.03 18.58 -10.09
CA GLY A 267 4.31 18.20 -10.72
C GLY A 267 5.44 17.85 -9.74
N ASN A 268 5.11 17.20 -8.61
CA ASN A 268 6.05 16.87 -7.53
C ASN A 268 6.61 15.44 -7.64
N VAL A 269 5.99 14.55 -8.42
CA VAL A 269 6.41 13.15 -8.55
C VAL A 269 7.64 13.03 -9.44
N GLY A 270 8.62 12.23 -9.03
CA GLY A 270 9.91 12.06 -9.72
C GLY A 270 11.02 12.98 -9.24
N ARG A 271 10.71 13.97 -8.39
CA ARG A 271 11.60 15.05 -7.99
C ARG A 271 12.19 14.86 -6.60
N ALA A 272 13.41 15.31 -6.39
CA ALA A 272 14.08 15.35 -5.10
C ALA A 272 13.33 16.31 -4.16
N GLY A 273 13.03 15.84 -2.95
CA GLY A 273 12.19 16.55 -1.99
C GLY A 273 10.69 16.53 -2.34
N GLY A 274 10.31 15.78 -3.38
CA GLY A 274 8.94 15.67 -3.87
C GLY A 274 8.24 14.37 -3.48
N GLY A 275 7.44 13.87 -4.42
CA GLY A 275 6.90 12.51 -4.38
C GLY A 275 5.81 12.26 -3.33
N VAL A 276 5.42 11.00 -3.22
CA VAL A 276 4.49 10.51 -2.21
C VAL A 276 5.25 9.53 -1.32
N ASN A 277 5.61 9.99 -0.13
CA ASN A 277 6.36 9.24 0.86
C ASN A 277 5.42 8.40 1.73
N ALA A 278 4.98 7.26 1.15
CA ALA A 278 4.25 6.22 1.86
C ALA A 278 5.19 5.50 2.83
N LEU A 279 5.15 5.85 4.12
CA LEU A 279 6.05 5.30 5.12
C LEU A 279 5.60 3.90 5.53
N ARG A 280 6.46 2.91 5.30
CA ARG A 280 6.16 1.49 5.60
C ARG A 280 6.31 1.21 7.08
N GLY A 281 5.54 0.23 7.57
CA GLY A 281 5.50 -0.18 8.98
C GLY A 281 6.68 -1.07 9.38
N HIS A 282 6.48 -2.40 9.36
CA HIS A 282 7.53 -3.36 9.71
C HIS A 282 8.79 -3.18 8.89
N SER A 283 9.93 -3.48 9.51
CA SER A 283 11.29 -3.34 8.96
C SER A 283 11.45 -3.97 7.57
N ASN A 284 10.71 -5.04 7.29
CA ASN A 284 10.73 -5.75 6.02
C ASN A 284 9.35 -5.90 5.37
N ILE A 285 8.33 -5.09 5.70
CA ILE A 285 7.00 -5.23 5.05
C ILE A 285 7.08 -4.96 3.55
N GLN A 286 8.00 -4.10 3.12
CA GLN A 286 8.30 -3.90 1.70
C GLN A 286 8.79 -5.21 1.08
N GLY A 287 9.80 -5.86 1.68
CA GLY A 287 10.36 -7.09 1.15
C GLY A 287 9.39 -8.28 1.24
N ALA A 288 8.58 -8.36 2.29
CA ALA A 288 7.51 -9.34 2.40
C ALA A 288 6.49 -9.16 1.27
N THR A 289 6.10 -7.92 0.95
CA THR A 289 5.21 -7.63 -0.20
C THR A 289 5.89 -7.99 -1.52
N ASP A 290 7.17 -7.62 -1.69
CA ASP A 290 7.95 -7.90 -2.90
C ASP A 290 8.07 -9.41 -3.16
N MET A 291 8.10 -10.22 -2.09
CA MET A 291 8.17 -11.69 -2.10
C MET A 291 6.81 -12.38 -1.93
N ALA A 292 5.71 -11.71 -2.33
CA ALA A 292 4.37 -12.29 -2.33
C ALA A 292 3.80 -12.70 -0.96
N GLY A 293 4.04 -11.90 0.07
CA GLY A 293 3.38 -12.02 1.38
C GLY A 293 1.88 -11.65 1.38
N ILE A 294 1.24 -11.59 0.22
CA ILE A 294 -0.20 -11.34 0.03
C ILE A 294 -0.74 -12.31 -1.04
N PHE A 295 -2.01 -12.68 -0.92
CA PHE A 295 -2.59 -13.80 -1.69
C PHE A 295 -2.73 -13.57 -3.21
N GLU A 296 -2.71 -12.32 -3.68
CA GLU A 296 -3.08 -11.96 -5.06
C GLU A 296 -1.88 -11.79 -6.02
N ILE A 297 -0.65 -11.95 -5.53
CA ILE A 297 0.57 -11.82 -6.33
C ILE A 297 1.54 -13.00 -6.12
N LEU A 298 2.45 -13.16 -7.08
CA LEU A 298 3.69 -13.93 -7.01
C LEU A 298 4.88 -12.95 -6.85
N PRO A 299 6.08 -13.44 -6.48
CA PRO A 299 7.25 -12.58 -6.29
C PRO A 299 7.51 -11.64 -7.48
N GLY A 300 7.89 -10.40 -7.16
CA GLY A 300 8.05 -9.35 -8.17
C GLY A 300 6.74 -8.79 -8.70
N TYR A 301 5.63 -8.91 -7.95
CA TYR A 301 4.30 -8.40 -8.31
C TYR A 301 3.73 -9.01 -9.61
N LEU A 302 4.17 -10.20 -9.99
CA LEU A 302 3.47 -11.00 -10.99
C LEU A 302 2.08 -11.33 -10.44
N LYS A 303 1.04 -11.25 -11.28
CA LYS A 303 -0.32 -11.59 -10.83
C LYS A 303 -0.41 -13.09 -10.56
N VAL A 304 -1.11 -13.50 -9.51
CA VAL A 304 -1.39 -14.93 -9.31
C VAL A 304 -2.29 -15.48 -10.45
N PRO A 305 -2.17 -16.77 -10.81
CA PRO A 305 -3.08 -17.42 -11.75
C PRO A 305 -4.52 -17.46 -11.22
N LEU A 306 -5.49 -17.35 -12.11
CA LEU A 306 -6.93 -17.48 -11.83
C LEU A 306 -7.47 -18.79 -12.42
N PRO A 307 -8.62 -19.31 -11.95
CA PRO A 307 -9.26 -20.49 -12.55
C PRO A 307 -9.49 -20.39 -14.06
N ALA A 308 -9.71 -19.18 -14.58
CA ALA A 308 -9.89 -18.92 -16.00
C ALA A 308 -8.60 -19.03 -16.83
N ASP A 309 -7.43 -19.03 -16.19
CA ASP A 309 -6.14 -19.24 -16.87
C ASP A 309 -5.90 -20.75 -17.04
N THR A 310 -6.55 -21.35 -18.03
CA THR A 310 -6.49 -22.79 -18.26
C THR A 310 -5.10 -23.29 -18.66
N ASP A 311 -4.25 -22.40 -19.18
CA ASP A 311 -2.87 -22.67 -19.60
C ASP A 311 -1.97 -21.43 -19.42
N PHE A 312 -0.66 -21.61 -19.59
CA PHE A 312 0.32 -20.55 -19.39
C PHE A 312 0.19 -19.42 -20.42
N LYS A 313 -0.27 -19.72 -21.64
CA LYS A 313 -0.51 -18.72 -22.68
C LYS A 313 -1.63 -17.77 -22.26
N SER A 314 -2.78 -18.30 -21.86
CA SER A 314 -3.95 -17.54 -21.41
C SER A 314 -3.62 -16.68 -20.18
N TYR A 315 -2.82 -17.24 -19.26
CA TYR A 315 -2.25 -16.49 -18.14
C TYR A 315 -1.44 -15.28 -18.63
N LEU A 316 -0.45 -15.49 -19.50
CA LEU A 316 0.40 -14.41 -20.01
C LEU A 316 -0.40 -13.34 -20.77
N GLU A 317 -1.38 -13.73 -21.60
CA GLU A 317 -2.27 -12.81 -22.31
C GLU A 317 -3.06 -11.91 -21.34
N ARG A 318 -3.56 -12.47 -20.23
CA ARG A 318 -4.29 -11.71 -19.21
C ARG A 318 -3.41 -10.73 -18.44
N ILE A 319 -2.17 -11.11 -18.16
CA ILE A 319 -1.31 -10.37 -17.23
C ILE A 319 -0.29 -9.46 -17.92
N THR A 320 -0.09 -9.60 -19.23
CA THR A 320 0.81 -8.77 -20.03
C THR A 320 0.02 -7.62 -20.69
N PRO A 321 0.14 -6.38 -20.19
CA PRO A 321 -0.56 -5.26 -20.81
C PRO A 321 0.06 -4.89 -22.16
N THR A 322 -0.78 -4.41 -23.07
CA THR A 322 -0.37 -3.76 -24.32
C THR A 322 -0.23 -2.24 -24.12
N SER A 323 0.50 -1.57 -25.01
CA SER A 323 0.62 -0.11 -24.97
C SER A 323 -0.74 0.54 -25.28
N SER A 324 -1.04 1.66 -24.63
CA SER A 324 -2.27 2.43 -24.85
C SER A 324 -1.98 3.92 -24.74
N LYS A 325 -1.73 4.56 -25.87
CA LYS A 325 -1.20 5.93 -25.89
C LYS A 325 -1.69 6.69 -27.12
N PRO A 326 -1.61 8.03 -27.13
CA PRO A 326 -1.63 8.76 -28.39
C PRO A 326 -0.56 8.25 -29.35
N HIS A 327 -0.90 8.09 -30.62
CA HIS A 327 0.02 7.54 -31.62
C HIS A 327 1.34 8.33 -31.75
N VAL A 328 1.30 9.64 -31.46
CA VAL A 328 2.44 10.57 -31.52
C VAL A 328 3.32 10.55 -30.26
N TRP A 329 2.91 9.86 -29.19
CA TRP A 329 3.69 9.68 -27.97
C TRP A 329 4.40 8.33 -28.00
N ASP A 330 5.32 8.08 -27.08
CA ASP A 330 5.87 6.74 -26.86
C ASP A 330 5.61 6.26 -25.42
N SER A 331 5.57 4.94 -25.24
CA SER A 331 5.37 4.32 -23.92
C SER A 331 6.22 3.07 -23.83
N TRP A 332 7.06 3.03 -22.79
CA TRP A 332 7.92 1.88 -22.60
C TRP A 332 7.13 0.62 -22.22
N ASN A 333 6.00 0.78 -21.49
CA ASN A 333 5.17 -0.31 -21.00
C ASN A 333 6.01 -1.52 -20.54
N TYR A 334 6.82 -1.34 -19.49
CA TYR A 334 7.86 -2.31 -19.13
C TYR A 334 7.29 -3.69 -18.75
N TRP A 335 6.02 -3.74 -18.34
CA TRP A 335 5.27 -4.97 -18.13
C TRP A 335 5.07 -5.82 -19.40
N SER A 336 5.36 -5.31 -20.60
CA SER A 336 5.49 -6.13 -21.81
C SER A 336 6.54 -7.25 -21.67
N ASN A 337 7.47 -7.14 -20.71
CA ASN A 337 8.46 -8.17 -20.39
C ASN A 337 7.95 -9.26 -19.43
N THR A 338 6.67 -9.24 -19.07
CA THR A 338 6.05 -10.25 -18.17
C THR A 338 6.38 -11.70 -18.53
N PRO A 339 6.39 -12.13 -19.81
CA PRO A 339 6.79 -13.50 -20.16
C PRO A 339 8.17 -13.90 -19.63
N LYS A 340 9.16 -12.99 -19.72
CA LYS A 340 10.52 -13.23 -19.21
C LYS A 340 10.51 -13.42 -17.71
N PHE A 341 9.80 -12.56 -16.99
CA PHE A 341 9.72 -12.62 -15.53
C PHE A 341 9.02 -13.91 -15.07
N ALA A 342 7.92 -14.28 -15.71
CA ALA A 342 7.13 -15.46 -15.37
C ALA A 342 7.91 -16.77 -15.62
N VAL A 343 8.57 -16.90 -16.78
CA VAL A 343 9.38 -18.07 -17.10
C VAL A 343 10.58 -18.17 -16.15
N SER A 344 11.32 -17.08 -15.93
CA SER A 344 12.46 -17.10 -14.99
C SER A 344 12.03 -17.44 -13.55
N PHE A 345 10.86 -16.98 -13.11
CA PHE A 345 10.29 -17.35 -11.80
C PHE A 345 9.95 -18.85 -11.74
N LEU A 346 9.29 -19.39 -12.76
CA LEU A 346 8.96 -20.82 -12.83
C LEU A 346 10.21 -21.70 -12.89
N LYS A 347 11.27 -21.24 -13.58
CA LYS A 347 12.59 -21.90 -13.55
C LYS A 347 13.25 -21.83 -12.17
N ALA A 348 13.02 -20.80 -11.36
CA ALA A 348 13.49 -20.75 -9.99
C ALA A 348 12.71 -21.73 -9.09
N MET A 349 11.38 -21.79 -9.25
CA MET A 349 10.52 -22.67 -8.46
C MET A 349 10.71 -24.17 -8.77
N TYR A 350 10.89 -24.53 -10.04
CA TYR A 350 10.80 -25.93 -10.49
C TYR A 350 12.01 -26.41 -11.29
N GLY A 351 13.02 -25.58 -11.50
CA GLY A 351 14.30 -26.01 -12.08
C GLY A 351 14.11 -26.74 -13.41
N ASP A 352 14.66 -27.94 -13.53
CA ASP A 352 14.60 -28.76 -14.74
C ASP A 352 13.18 -29.30 -15.04
N ALA A 353 12.30 -29.39 -14.04
CA ALA A 353 10.92 -29.79 -14.25
C ALA A 353 10.10 -28.73 -15.00
N ALA A 354 10.51 -27.47 -14.98
CA ALA A 354 9.91 -26.41 -15.80
C ALA A 354 10.51 -26.41 -17.21
N THR A 355 9.77 -26.98 -18.17
CA THR A 355 10.14 -27.06 -19.59
C THR A 355 9.11 -26.37 -20.47
N LYS A 356 9.47 -26.03 -21.71
CA LYS A 356 8.50 -25.43 -22.64
C LYS A 356 7.32 -26.37 -22.94
N GLN A 357 7.56 -27.68 -22.97
CA GLN A 357 6.58 -28.71 -23.33
C GLN A 357 5.48 -28.89 -22.29
N ASN A 358 5.74 -28.54 -21.02
CA ASN A 358 4.78 -28.65 -19.92
C ASN A 358 4.40 -27.27 -19.34
N ASP A 359 4.38 -26.24 -20.19
CA ASP A 359 4.02 -24.88 -19.79
C ASP A 359 4.87 -24.35 -18.62
N TRP A 360 6.16 -24.71 -18.59
CA TRP A 360 7.10 -24.35 -17.53
C TRP A 360 6.63 -24.77 -16.14
N ALA A 361 5.92 -25.90 -16.05
CA ALA A 361 5.29 -26.37 -14.80
C ALA A 361 4.26 -25.39 -14.20
N PHE A 362 3.69 -24.49 -15.01
CA PHE A 362 2.65 -23.53 -14.58
C PHE A 362 1.51 -24.18 -13.82
N HIS A 363 1.10 -25.39 -14.22
CA HIS A 363 -0.01 -26.13 -13.63
C HIS A 363 0.24 -26.58 -12.18
N TYR A 364 1.48 -26.47 -11.67
CA TYR A 364 1.80 -26.71 -10.27
C TYR A 364 1.46 -25.52 -9.37
N LEU A 365 1.27 -24.32 -9.93
CA LEU A 365 0.87 -23.15 -9.17
C LEU A 365 -0.61 -23.22 -8.77
N PRO A 366 -0.97 -22.85 -7.52
CA PRO A 366 -2.36 -22.71 -7.14
C PRO A 366 -3.02 -21.56 -7.90
N LYS A 367 -4.30 -21.74 -8.26
CA LYS A 367 -5.13 -20.72 -8.90
C LYS A 367 -6.07 -20.12 -7.87
N VAL A 368 -6.12 -18.79 -7.74
CA VAL A 368 -6.93 -18.08 -6.74
C VAL A 368 -8.34 -17.83 -7.28
N ASP A 369 -9.33 -18.45 -6.65
CA ASP A 369 -10.75 -18.39 -7.03
C ASP A 369 -11.56 -17.33 -6.29
N ARG A 370 -11.07 -16.88 -5.13
CA ARG A 370 -11.73 -15.90 -4.25
C ARG A 370 -10.74 -15.10 -3.43
N ASN A 371 -11.26 -14.21 -2.59
CA ASN A 371 -10.45 -13.38 -1.71
C ASN A 371 -9.97 -14.18 -0.48
N TYR A 372 -8.65 -14.27 -0.31
CA TYR A 372 -7.99 -14.90 0.85
C TYR A 372 -7.18 -13.88 1.67
N SER A 373 -7.60 -12.62 1.69
CA SER A 373 -7.04 -11.62 2.59
C SER A 373 -7.37 -11.96 4.05
N TRP A 374 -6.69 -11.25 4.97
CA TRP A 374 -6.77 -11.51 6.39
C TRP A 374 -8.19 -11.68 6.93
N ALA A 375 -9.07 -10.68 6.75
CA ALA A 375 -10.44 -10.76 7.27
C ALA A 375 -11.24 -11.96 6.71
N TYR A 376 -10.96 -12.38 5.46
CA TYR A 376 -11.64 -13.51 4.82
C TYR A 376 -11.15 -14.85 5.36
N ILE A 377 -9.83 -15.03 5.54
CA ILE A 377 -9.28 -16.27 6.14
C ILE A 377 -9.84 -16.48 7.55
N TRP A 378 -9.97 -15.42 8.35
CA TRP A 378 -10.48 -15.51 9.71
C TRP A 378 -12.00 -15.67 9.76
N ASP A 379 -12.74 -15.06 8.82
CA ASP A 379 -14.18 -15.35 8.66
C ASP A 379 -14.43 -16.81 8.29
N ASP A 380 -13.65 -17.35 7.33
CA ASP A 380 -13.74 -18.76 6.93
C ASP A 380 -13.33 -19.70 8.07
N MET A 381 -12.31 -19.35 8.86
CA MET A 381 -11.94 -20.12 10.05
C MET A 381 -13.06 -20.07 11.12
N TYR A 382 -13.65 -18.91 11.35
CA TYR A 382 -14.80 -18.76 12.25
C TYR A 382 -16.01 -19.60 11.80
N ARG A 383 -16.19 -19.79 10.49
CA ARG A 383 -17.20 -20.70 9.92
C ARG A 383 -16.82 -22.18 9.96
N GLY A 384 -15.58 -22.49 10.32
CA GLY A 384 -15.04 -23.87 10.37
C GLY A 384 -14.51 -24.39 9.03
N ASN A 385 -14.33 -23.53 8.02
CA ASN A 385 -13.83 -23.88 6.69
C ASN A 385 -12.30 -23.97 6.64
N VAL A 386 -11.59 -23.16 7.42
CA VAL A 386 -10.13 -23.23 7.56
C VAL A 386 -9.79 -24.08 8.79
N LYS A 387 -9.07 -25.18 8.57
CA LYS A 387 -8.74 -26.18 9.62
C LYS A 387 -7.44 -25.91 10.36
N GLY A 388 -6.53 -25.14 9.79
CA GLY A 388 -5.33 -24.76 10.51
C GLY A 388 -4.59 -23.59 9.89
N LEU A 389 -3.63 -23.08 10.65
CA LEU A 389 -2.94 -21.84 10.34
C LEU A 389 -1.46 -21.92 10.74
N PHE A 390 -0.61 -21.37 9.87
CA PHE A 390 0.75 -20.96 10.23
C PHE A 390 0.76 -19.48 10.58
N ALA A 391 1.16 -19.16 11.81
CA ALA A 391 1.35 -17.79 12.31
C ALA A 391 2.83 -17.57 12.63
N PHE A 392 3.63 -17.23 11.62
CA PHE A 392 5.07 -16.95 11.76
C PHE A 392 5.30 -15.44 11.86
N GLY A 393 5.83 -14.96 12.99
CA GLY A 393 6.10 -13.55 13.24
C GLY A 393 4.86 -12.65 13.17
N MET A 394 3.66 -13.21 13.40
CA MET A 394 2.38 -12.51 13.34
C MET A 394 1.46 -12.89 14.50
N ASN A 395 1.08 -11.89 15.29
CA ASN A 395 0.10 -12.03 16.35
C ASN A 395 -1.32 -11.77 15.82
N GLY A 396 -1.89 -12.78 15.18
CA GLY A 396 -3.19 -12.69 14.50
C GLY A 396 -4.36 -12.18 15.35
N VAL A 397 -4.46 -12.62 16.61
CA VAL A 397 -5.53 -12.20 17.55
C VAL A 397 -5.52 -10.69 17.76
N ALA A 398 -4.33 -10.12 17.96
CA ALA A 398 -4.19 -8.72 18.33
C ALA A 398 -4.18 -7.77 17.13
N ILE A 399 -3.64 -8.18 15.98
CA ILE A 399 -3.53 -7.30 14.80
C ILE A 399 -4.80 -7.24 13.94
N GLY A 400 -5.64 -8.28 13.97
CA GLY A 400 -6.91 -8.33 13.23
C GLY A 400 -8.01 -7.48 13.85
N PRO A 401 -9.05 -7.10 13.09
CA PRO A 401 -10.27 -6.52 13.66
C PRO A 401 -11.02 -7.57 14.47
N ASP A 402 -11.82 -7.12 15.44
CA ASP A 402 -12.60 -7.98 16.34
C ASP A 402 -11.78 -9.13 16.92
N SER A 403 -10.90 -8.79 17.88
CA SER A 403 -10.04 -9.79 18.53
C SER A 403 -10.81 -10.96 19.13
N GLN A 404 -12.07 -10.77 19.55
CA GLN A 404 -12.91 -11.85 20.08
C GLN A 404 -13.30 -12.84 18.98
N LYS A 405 -13.76 -12.34 17.82
CA LYS A 405 -14.02 -13.18 16.64
C LYS A 405 -12.80 -14.00 16.26
N ASN A 406 -11.60 -13.42 16.34
CA ASN A 406 -10.37 -14.12 16.04
C ASN A 406 -10.08 -15.25 17.05
N ILE A 407 -10.24 -14.99 18.35
CA ILE A 407 -10.12 -16.03 19.39
C ILE A 407 -11.11 -17.17 19.13
N ASP A 408 -12.37 -16.85 18.84
CA ASP A 408 -13.41 -17.85 18.59
C ASP A 408 -13.21 -18.61 17.28
N ALA A 409 -12.55 -18.01 16.29
CA ALA A 409 -12.12 -18.71 15.08
C ALA A 409 -11.04 -19.75 15.41
N LEU A 410 -10.03 -19.39 16.21
CA LEU A 410 -8.97 -20.32 16.61
C LEU A 410 -9.51 -21.49 17.42
N LYS A 411 -10.53 -21.29 18.28
CA LYS A 411 -11.20 -22.39 19.02
C LYS A 411 -11.81 -23.47 18.10
N LYS A 412 -12.10 -23.13 16.84
CA LYS A 412 -12.69 -24.01 15.82
C LYS A 412 -11.67 -24.64 14.87
N ALA A 413 -10.41 -24.21 14.93
CA ALA A 413 -9.34 -24.81 14.14
C ALA A 413 -8.92 -26.15 14.74
N ASP A 414 -8.47 -27.07 13.88
CA ASP A 414 -7.92 -28.37 14.28
C ASP A 414 -6.48 -28.19 14.81
N TRP A 415 -5.69 -27.33 14.16
CA TRP A 415 -4.30 -27.07 14.55
C TRP A 415 -3.84 -25.63 14.28
N LEU A 416 -2.85 -25.19 15.06
CA LEU A 416 -2.18 -23.89 14.94
C LEU A 416 -0.67 -24.10 15.10
N VAL A 417 0.12 -23.61 14.14
CA VAL A 417 1.59 -23.56 14.25
C VAL A 417 2.02 -22.11 14.40
N VAL A 418 2.65 -21.77 15.52
CA VAL A 418 3.16 -20.42 15.79
C VAL A 418 4.69 -20.46 15.79
N GLY A 419 5.30 -19.64 14.93
CA GLY A 419 6.73 -19.35 14.97
C GLY A 419 6.92 -17.95 15.56
N GLU A 420 7.46 -17.84 16.77
CA GLU A 420 7.72 -16.54 17.38
C GLU A 420 8.88 -16.57 18.39
N ILE A 421 9.39 -15.39 18.71
CA ILE A 421 10.43 -15.19 19.74
C ILE A 421 9.87 -15.06 21.16
N TYR A 422 8.59 -14.72 21.32
CA TYR A 422 7.89 -14.65 22.61
C TYR A 422 6.54 -15.36 22.56
N PRO A 423 6.03 -15.88 23.68
CA PRO A 423 4.61 -16.17 23.83
C PRO A 423 3.77 -14.93 23.53
N ASP A 424 2.78 -15.08 22.66
CA ASP A 424 1.86 -14.01 22.28
C ASP A 424 0.40 -14.43 22.42
N GLU A 425 -0.50 -13.46 22.23
CA GLU A 425 -1.95 -13.67 22.32
C GLU A 425 -2.43 -14.80 21.40
N THR A 426 -1.85 -14.95 20.20
CA THR A 426 -2.23 -15.99 19.24
C THR A 426 -1.80 -17.38 19.70
N SER A 427 -0.57 -17.53 20.20
CA SER A 427 -0.05 -18.80 20.72
C SER A 427 -0.75 -19.29 21.97
N GLU A 428 -1.37 -18.39 22.74
CA GLU A 428 -2.07 -18.71 23.98
C GLU A 428 -3.55 -18.27 23.95
N PHE A 429 -4.19 -18.29 22.78
CA PHE A 429 -5.58 -17.86 22.61
C PHE A 429 -6.58 -18.63 23.50
N TRP A 430 -6.28 -19.89 23.81
CA TRP A 430 -7.07 -20.75 24.68
C TRP A 430 -7.01 -20.32 26.16
N LYS A 431 -6.14 -19.37 26.51
CA LYS A 431 -6.06 -18.70 27.83
C LYS A 431 -6.56 -17.25 27.81
N SER A 432 -7.25 -16.85 26.74
CA SER A 432 -7.74 -15.47 26.63
C SER A 432 -8.62 -15.07 27.84
N PRO A 433 -8.56 -13.82 28.33
CA PRO A 433 -9.38 -13.36 29.44
C PRO A 433 -10.87 -13.67 29.25
N GLY A 434 -11.50 -14.24 30.27
CA GLY A 434 -12.90 -14.68 30.25
C GLY A 434 -13.11 -16.16 29.93
N ILE A 435 -12.10 -16.85 29.38
CA ILE A 435 -12.16 -18.31 29.19
C ILE A 435 -11.97 -18.99 30.56
N THR A 436 -12.98 -19.77 30.97
CA THR A 436 -12.93 -20.54 32.22
C THR A 436 -12.12 -21.83 32.05
N THR A 437 -11.61 -22.42 33.14
CA THR A 437 -10.91 -23.72 33.09
C THR A 437 -11.77 -24.82 32.44
N GLU A 438 -13.08 -24.81 32.64
CA GLU A 438 -14.00 -25.76 32.01
C GLU A 438 -14.19 -25.51 30.52
N GLU A 439 -14.12 -24.26 30.07
CA GLU A 439 -14.11 -23.93 28.65
C GLU A 439 -12.77 -24.32 28.00
N MET A 440 -11.64 -24.10 28.68
CA MET A 440 -10.31 -24.49 28.17
C MET A 440 -10.26 -25.99 27.82
N LYS A 441 -10.82 -26.85 28.68
CA LYS A 441 -10.89 -28.30 28.45
C LYS A 441 -11.69 -28.71 27.21
N LYS A 442 -12.57 -27.84 26.72
CA LYS A 442 -13.41 -28.09 25.54
C LYS A 442 -12.74 -27.65 24.24
N ILE A 443 -11.72 -26.80 24.28
CA ILE A 443 -10.99 -26.33 23.10
C ILE A 443 -10.10 -27.48 22.58
N GLN A 444 -10.33 -27.92 21.34
CA GLN A 444 -9.66 -29.08 20.74
C GLN A 444 -8.46 -28.72 19.84
N THR A 445 -8.21 -27.43 19.61
CA THR A 445 -7.15 -26.98 18.71
C THR A 445 -5.77 -27.38 19.24
N THR A 446 -5.02 -28.13 18.44
CA THR A 446 -3.65 -28.49 18.77
C THR A 446 -2.70 -27.34 18.45
N VAL A 447 -1.96 -26.83 19.45
CA VAL A 447 -1.04 -25.70 19.26
C VAL A 447 0.42 -26.15 19.30
N TYR A 448 1.16 -25.88 18.22
CA TYR A 448 2.61 -26.05 18.14
C TYR A 448 3.28 -24.69 18.23
N ARG A 449 4.01 -24.41 19.32
CA ARG A 449 4.79 -23.18 19.46
C ARG A 449 6.26 -23.47 19.23
N LEU A 450 6.81 -22.91 18.15
CA LEU A 450 8.18 -23.14 17.68
C LEU A 450 9.03 -21.89 17.97
N PRO A 451 10.08 -22.00 18.79
CA PRO A 451 10.92 -20.84 19.14
C PRO A 451 11.77 -20.41 17.93
N CYS A 452 11.54 -19.19 17.46
CA CYS A 452 12.29 -18.60 16.36
C CYS A 452 13.49 -17.77 16.85
N ALA A 453 14.47 -17.57 15.97
CA ALA A 453 15.57 -16.65 16.18
C ALA A 453 15.15 -15.19 15.92
N GLY A 454 15.61 -14.28 16.79
CA GLY A 454 15.45 -12.84 16.67
C GLY A 454 16.26 -12.22 15.53
N PHE A 455 16.04 -10.92 15.28
CA PHE A 455 16.73 -10.23 14.18
C PHE A 455 18.25 -10.15 14.37
N ALA A 456 18.76 -10.07 15.61
CA ALA A 456 20.18 -10.01 15.91
C ALA A 456 20.89 -11.37 15.76
N GLU A 457 20.14 -12.45 15.63
CA GLU A 457 20.65 -13.83 15.71
C GLU A 457 20.80 -14.51 14.34
N LYS A 458 20.51 -13.77 13.28
CA LYS A 458 20.56 -14.23 11.89
C LYS A 458 21.23 -13.22 10.99
N ASP A 459 21.81 -13.67 9.88
CA ASP A 459 22.19 -12.81 8.77
C ASP A 459 20.99 -12.56 7.85
N GLY A 460 21.20 -12.05 6.64
CA GLY A 460 20.15 -11.84 5.64
C GLY A 460 19.81 -10.38 5.37
N ALA A 461 18.86 -10.17 4.46
CA ALA A 461 18.44 -8.84 4.02
C ALA A 461 17.06 -8.44 4.54
N PHE A 462 16.88 -7.15 4.80
CA PHE A 462 15.56 -6.53 4.95
C PHE A 462 15.44 -5.34 3.99
N VAL A 463 14.21 -5.05 3.58
CA VAL A 463 13.90 -3.98 2.63
C VAL A 463 13.15 -2.88 3.34
N ASN A 464 13.79 -1.72 3.46
CA ASN A 464 13.20 -0.57 4.12
C ASN A 464 12.13 0.12 3.25
N SER A 465 11.47 1.14 3.80
CA SER A 465 10.45 1.92 3.09
C SER A 465 10.93 2.52 1.76
N ALA A 466 12.22 2.87 1.66
CA ALA A 466 12.85 3.45 0.48
C ALA A 466 13.32 2.41 -0.55
N ARG A 467 12.87 1.14 -0.42
CA ARG A 467 13.23 0.00 -1.29
C ARG A 467 14.67 -0.47 -1.18
N TRP A 468 15.41 -0.06 -0.14
CA TRP A 468 16.79 -0.48 0.05
C TRP A 468 16.83 -1.88 0.68
N LEU A 469 17.29 -2.86 -0.09
CA LEU A 469 17.69 -4.18 0.39
C LEU A 469 19.03 -4.01 1.11
N GLN A 470 19.01 -4.19 2.44
CA GLN A 470 20.17 -4.00 3.30
C GLN A 470 20.54 -5.32 3.96
N TRP A 471 21.76 -5.79 3.71
CA TRP A 471 22.29 -6.99 4.34
C TRP A 471 22.79 -6.70 5.76
N LYS A 472 22.53 -7.64 6.68
CA LYS A 472 23.14 -7.67 8.01
C LYS A 472 23.75 -9.05 8.28
N ASN A 473 24.69 -9.09 9.21
CA ASN A 473 25.26 -10.34 9.71
C ASN A 473 24.64 -10.67 11.08
N ALA A 474 24.66 -11.95 11.44
CA ALA A 474 24.31 -12.36 12.80
C ALA A 474 25.30 -11.72 13.80
N ALA A 475 24.77 -11.21 14.90
CA ALA A 475 25.53 -10.63 16.00
C ALA A 475 25.63 -11.56 17.21
N LEU A 476 24.63 -12.45 17.38
CA LEU A 476 24.53 -13.41 18.48
C LEU A 476 24.07 -14.79 17.93
N PRO A 477 24.32 -15.90 18.64
CA PRO A 477 23.64 -17.16 18.34
C PRO A 477 22.18 -17.11 18.83
N PRO A 478 21.25 -17.90 18.23
CA PRO A 478 19.90 -18.07 18.76
C PRO A 478 19.90 -18.59 20.22
N PRO A 479 18.98 -18.12 21.08
CA PRO A 479 18.92 -18.54 22.48
C PRO A 479 18.30 -19.92 22.66
N GLY A 480 18.86 -20.73 23.57
CA GLY A 480 18.36 -22.06 23.87
C GLY A 480 18.29 -22.93 22.60
N ASP A 481 17.13 -23.54 22.36
CA ASP A 481 16.86 -24.36 21.17
C ASP A 481 16.15 -23.60 20.04
N ALA A 482 16.14 -22.26 20.09
CA ALA A 482 15.57 -21.44 19.03
C ALA A 482 16.27 -21.66 17.70
N LYS A 483 15.50 -21.58 16.60
CA LYS A 483 16.00 -21.85 15.24
C LYS A 483 15.69 -20.71 14.30
N LEU A 484 16.48 -20.62 13.23
CA LEU A 484 16.21 -19.68 12.16
C LEU A 484 14.89 -20.03 11.46
N ASP A 485 14.10 -19.04 11.03
CA ASP A 485 12.80 -19.29 10.41
C ASP A 485 12.93 -20.24 9.20
N GLN A 486 13.96 -20.04 8.37
CA GLN A 486 14.19 -20.88 7.21
C GLN A 486 14.57 -22.32 7.58
N GLU A 487 15.24 -22.55 8.72
CA GLU A 487 15.54 -23.90 9.19
C GLU A 487 14.25 -24.62 9.62
N ILE A 488 13.40 -23.93 10.37
CA ILE A 488 12.12 -24.50 10.83
C ILE A 488 11.25 -24.87 9.63
N LEU A 489 11.05 -23.93 8.70
CA LEU A 489 10.23 -24.15 7.51
C LEU A 489 10.83 -25.20 6.57
N ALA A 490 12.16 -25.23 6.40
CA ALA A 490 12.85 -26.25 5.60
C ALA A 490 12.60 -27.65 6.14
N ARG A 491 12.76 -27.86 7.45
CA ARG A 491 12.55 -29.18 8.07
C ARG A 491 11.11 -29.65 7.94
N ILE A 492 10.13 -28.76 8.10
CA ILE A 492 8.71 -29.06 7.88
C ILE A 492 8.47 -29.46 6.42
N PHE A 493 8.94 -28.64 5.46
CA PHE A 493 8.79 -28.92 4.04
C PHE A 493 9.43 -30.25 3.63
N LEU A 494 10.67 -30.51 4.07
CA LEU A 494 11.37 -31.75 3.77
C LEU A 494 10.66 -32.98 4.32
N ARG A 495 10.06 -32.88 5.51
CA ARG A 495 9.26 -33.97 6.08
C ARG A 495 7.98 -34.20 5.29
N ILE A 496 7.28 -33.13 4.88
CA ILE A 496 6.11 -33.23 4.01
C ILE A 496 6.49 -33.92 2.70
N ARG A 497 7.58 -33.47 2.06
CA ARG A 497 8.06 -34.04 0.80
C ARG A 497 8.40 -35.53 0.94
N GLU A 498 9.06 -35.92 2.03
CA GLU A 498 9.35 -37.33 2.33
C GLU A 498 8.07 -38.18 2.49
N LEU A 499 7.04 -37.64 3.15
CA LEU A 499 5.75 -38.32 3.28
C LEU A 499 5.08 -38.51 1.92
N TYR A 500 5.04 -37.47 1.09
CA TYR A 500 4.49 -37.59 -0.28
C TYR A 500 5.28 -38.57 -1.16
N GLN A 501 6.59 -38.70 -0.97
CA GLN A 501 7.41 -39.70 -1.67
C GLN A 501 7.06 -41.13 -1.24
N LYS A 502 6.79 -41.35 0.05
CA LYS A 502 6.54 -42.70 0.62
C LYS A 502 5.09 -43.14 0.48
N GLU A 503 4.16 -42.21 0.67
CA GLU A 503 2.74 -42.51 0.86
C GLU A 503 1.89 -42.04 -0.33
N GLY A 504 2.45 -41.26 -1.25
CA GLY A 504 1.70 -40.57 -2.29
C GLY A 504 0.82 -39.47 -1.70
N GLY A 505 -0.28 -39.14 -2.39
CA GLY A 505 -1.23 -38.12 -1.93
C GLY A 505 -1.95 -37.44 -3.08
N LYS A 506 -2.71 -36.39 -2.77
CA LYS A 506 -3.35 -35.57 -3.79
C LYS A 506 -2.31 -34.66 -4.45
N PHE A 507 -2.16 -34.79 -5.77
CA PHE A 507 -1.31 -33.95 -6.59
C PHE A 507 0.15 -33.80 -6.08
N PRO A 508 0.90 -34.92 -5.97
CA PRO A 508 2.25 -34.92 -5.39
C PRO A 508 3.26 -34.10 -6.20
N ASP A 509 3.09 -34.01 -7.52
CA ASP A 509 4.08 -33.45 -8.44
C ASP A 509 4.52 -32.03 -8.07
N ALA A 510 3.59 -31.16 -7.66
CA ALA A 510 3.91 -29.79 -7.28
C ALA A 510 4.84 -29.69 -6.05
N ILE A 511 4.80 -30.69 -5.18
CA ILE A 511 5.64 -30.79 -3.97
C ILE A 511 6.96 -31.47 -4.29
N LEU A 512 6.92 -32.57 -5.05
CA LEU A 512 8.10 -33.39 -5.36
C LEU A 512 9.05 -32.69 -6.34
N ASN A 513 8.52 -31.90 -7.27
CA ASN A 513 9.29 -31.21 -8.31
C ASN A 513 9.70 -29.78 -7.92
N ALA A 514 9.32 -29.30 -6.74
CA ALA A 514 9.80 -28.02 -6.23
C ALA A 514 11.32 -28.06 -5.99
N SER A 515 12.04 -27.07 -6.51
CA SER A 515 13.49 -26.94 -6.40
C SER A 515 13.90 -26.74 -4.95
N TRP A 516 14.96 -27.43 -4.52
CA TRP A 516 15.48 -27.32 -3.16
C TRP A 516 17.00 -27.58 -3.11
N ASN A 517 17.72 -26.89 -3.99
CA ASN A 517 19.14 -27.12 -4.27
C ASN A 517 20.04 -26.25 -3.38
N TYR A 518 19.94 -26.45 -2.08
CA TYR A 518 20.75 -25.75 -1.08
C TYR A 518 21.87 -26.65 -0.56
N SER A 519 23.05 -26.07 -0.31
CA SER A 519 24.19 -26.80 0.24
C SER A 519 23.88 -27.54 1.55
N ASN A 520 23.05 -26.93 2.40
CA ASN A 520 22.40 -27.57 3.53
C ASN A 520 20.87 -27.50 3.37
N PRO A 521 20.21 -28.56 2.87
CA PRO A 521 18.77 -28.57 2.64
C PRO A 521 17.91 -28.29 3.88
N GLN A 522 18.36 -28.67 5.08
CA GLN A 522 17.60 -28.50 6.32
C GLN A 522 17.78 -27.11 6.93
N ASN A 523 18.84 -26.38 6.57
CA ASN A 523 19.10 -25.02 7.01
C ASN A 523 19.75 -24.22 5.86
N PRO A 524 18.97 -23.80 4.85
CA PRO A 524 19.51 -23.08 3.71
C PRO A 524 20.22 -21.78 4.14
N ALA A 525 21.42 -21.55 3.62
CA ALA A 525 22.12 -20.29 3.85
C ALA A 525 21.36 -19.16 3.16
N LEU A 526 21.09 -18.06 3.87
CA LEU A 526 20.32 -16.93 3.31
C LEU A 526 21.05 -16.27 2.12
N ALA A 527 22.37 -16.43 2.01
CA ALA A 527 23.14 -15.98 0.86
C ALA A 527 22.87 -16.81 -0.40
N GLU A 528 22.61 -18.12 -0.28
CA GLU A 528 22.19 -18.97 -1.41
C GLU A 528 20.79 -18.57 -1.88
N VAL A 529 19.86 -18.39 -0.93
CA VAL A 529 18.50 -17.91 -1.21
C VAL A 529 18.53 -16.54 -1.89
N ALA A 530 19.37 -15.61 -1.42
CA ALA A 530 19.51 -14.29 -2.04
C ALA A 530 20.05 -14.35 -3.49
N LYS A 531 20.96 -15.28 -3.79
CA LYS A 531 21.49 -15.51 -5.15
C LYS A 531 20.41 -16.07 -6.07
N GLU A 532 19.61 -17.01 -5.59
CA GLU A 532 18.46 -17.57 -6.32
C GLU A 532 17.42 -16.48 -6.63
N ILE A 533 17.12 -15.63 -5.64
CA ILE A 533 16.20 -14.49 -5.80
C ILE A 533 16.75 -13.48 -6.83
N ASN A 534 18.05 -13.17 -6.81
CA ASN A 534 18.69 -12.33 -7.84
C ASN A 534 18.59 -12.94 -9.24
N GLY A 535 18.80 -14.26 -9.33
CA GLY A 535 18.78 -15.01 -10.57
C GLY A 535 20.17 -15.26 -11.18
N LYS A 536 20.23 -16.29 -12.03
CA LYS A 536 21.43 -16.76 -12.73
C LYS A 536 21.13 -17.19 -14.17
N ALA A 537 22.15 -17.23 -15.00
CA ALA A 537 22.08 -17.79 -16.34
C ALA A 537 22.09 -19.34 -16.26
N LEU A 538 21.20 -19.99 -17.01
CA LEU A 538 21.13 -21.45 -17.17
C LEU A 538 21.81 -21.93 -18.47
N ALA A 539 22.07 -21.02 -19.39
CA ALA A 539 22.85 -21.23 -20.60
C ALA A 539 23.77 -20.02 -20.83
N ASP A 540 24.72 -20.13 -21.76
CA ASP A 540 25.50 -18.98 -22.20
C ASP A 540 24.58 -17.93 -22.84
N LEU A 541 24.67 -16.69 -22.38
CA LEU A 541 23.91 -15.54 -22.87
C LEU A 541 24.87 -14.52 -23.49
N GLU A 542 24.41 -13.87 -24.56
CA GLU A 542 25.11 -12.74 -25.18
C GLU A 542 24.14 -11.56 -25.31
N ASP A 543 24.59 -10.36 -24.91
CA ASP A 543 23.89 -9.13 -25.24
C ASP A 543 24.12 -8.82 -26.74
N PRO A 544 23.04 -8.73 -27.54
CA PRO A 544 23.18 -8.58 -28.99
C PRO A 544 23.86 -7.26 -29.39
N VAL A 545 23.79 -6.22 -28.55
CA VAL A 545 24.30 -4.87 -28.80
C VAL A 545 25.72 -4.70 -28.26
N THR A 546 25.95 -4.99 -26.98
CA THR A 546 27.23 -4.76 -26.32
C THR A 546 28.22 -5.91 -26.51
N LYS A 547 27.76 -7.07 -26.97
CA LYS A 547 28.52 -8.33 -27.05
C LYS A 547 29.03 -8.83 -25.69
N GLN A 548 28.51 -8.27 -24.59
CA GLN A 548 28.78 -8.79 -23.26
C GLN A 548 28.26 -10.23 -23.16
N GLN A 549 29.06 -11.12 -22.61
CA GLN A 549 28.69 -12.52 -22.38
C GLN A 549 28.47 -12.80 -20.90
N ILE A 550 27.48 -13.64 -20.61
CA ILE A 550 27.26 -14.24 -19.29
C ILE A 550 27.27 -15.75 -19.49
N LYS A 551 28.16 -16.45 -18.79
CA LYS A 551 28.31 -17.90 -18.89
C LYS A 551 27.25 -18.63 -18.04
N ALA A 552 26.89 -19.84 -18.47
CA ALA A 552 26.01 -20.70 -17.69
C ALA A 552 26.49 -20.83 -16.24
N GLY A 553 25.59 -20.68 -15.27
CA GLY A 553 25.87 -20.72 -13.84
C GLY A 553 26.20 -19.37 -13.19
N GLN A 554 26.54 -18.33 -13.97
CA GLN A 554 26.85 -16.99 -13.43
C GLN A 554 25.59 -16.23 -12.98
N GLN A 555 25.73 -15.44 -11.92
CA GLN A 555 24.68 -14.53 -11.44
C GLN A 555 24.35 -13.44 -12.47
N LEU A 556 23.07 -13.15 -12.64
CA LEU A 556 22.63 -12.08 -13.53
C LEU A 556 22.95 -10.69 -12.93
N PRO A 557 23.44 -9.73 -13.74
CA PRO A 557 23.72 -8.38 -13.27
C PRO A 557 22.46 -7.50 -13.16
N GLY A 558 21.32 -7.94 -13.69
CA GLY A 558 20.05 -7.23 -13.63
C GLY A 558 18.96 -7.85 -14.50
N TYR A 559 17.71 -7.44 -14.26
CA TYR A 559 16.53 -8.03 -14.90
C TYR A 559 16.43 -7.86 -16.41
N ALA A 560 17.21 -6.95 -17.01
CA ALA A 560 17.27 -6.78 -18.46
C ALA A 560 17.80 -8.04 -19.18
N TRP A 561 18.49 -8.92 -18.46
CA TRP A 561 19.03 -10.18 -18.98
C TRP A 561 18.07 -11.35 -18.94
N LEU A 562 16.92 -11.22 -18.28
CA LEU A 562 15.93 -12.29 -18.17
C LEU A 562 15.37 -12.64 -19.55
N LYS A 563 15.08 -13.94 -19.74
CA LYS A 563 14.61 -14.54 -20.99
C LYS A 563 13.35 -15.36 -20.73
N ASP A 564 12.53 -15.52 -21.76
CA ASP A 564 11.28 -16.28 -21.77
C ASP A 564 11.42 -17.67 -22.42
N ASP A 565 12.66 -18.11 -22.66
CA ASP A 565 13.00 -19.39 -23.30
C ASP A 565 13.55 -20.44 -22.32
N GLY A 566 13.54 -20.15 -21.02
CA GLY A 566 14.02 -21.04 -19.96
C GLY A 566 15.53 -21.00 -19.73
N THR A 567 16.29 -20.14 -20.41
CA THR A 567 17.75 -20.00 -20.24
C THR A 567 18.16 -19.12 -19.06
N THR A 568 17.20 -18.62 -18.29
CA THR A 568 17.44 -17.83 -17.07
C THR A 568 16.49 -18.27 -15.97
N LEU A 569 16.95 -18.20 -14.72
CA LEU A 569 16.09 -18.31 -13.54
C LEU A 569 16.24 -17.06 -12.67
N CYS A 570 15.17 -16.67 -11.98
CA CYS A 570 15.16 -15.53 -11.06
C CYS A 570 13.98 -15.63 -10.11
N GLY A 571 14.23 -15.76 -8.80
CA GLY A 571 13.17 -15.87 -7.80
C GLY A 571 12.37 -14.58 -7.60
N ASN A 572 12.96 -13.41 -7.89
CA ASN A 572 12.24 -12.14 -7.94
C ASN A 572 12.93 -11.16 -8.89
N TRP A 573 12.30 -10.88 -10.04
CA TRP A 573 12.89 -10.03 -11.08
C TRP A 573 13.24 -8.62 -10.59
N LEU A 574 12.52 -8.06 -9.60
CA LEU A 574 12.85 -6.75 -9.04
C LEU A 574 14.22 -6.72 -8.36
N TYR A 575 14.64 -7.84 -7.81
CA TYR A 575 15.88 -7.97 -7.05
C TYR A 575 17.06 -8.42 -7.92
N SER A 576 16.83 -8.76 -9.19
CA SER A 576 17.93 -9.03 -10.10
C SER A 576 18.85 -7.81 -10.20
N GLY A 577 20.13 -8.02 -9.88
CA GLY A 577 21.14 -6.99 -9.64
C GLY A 577 21.53 -6.80 -8.17
N SER A 578 20.83 -7.42 -7.21
CA SER A 578 21.14 -7.32 -5.78
C SER A 578 22.29 -8.22 -5.33
N PHE A 579 22.58 -9.31 -6.06
CA PHE A 579 23.68 -10.23 -5.80
C PHE A 579 24.24 -10.75 -7.14
N THR A 580 25.28 -10.09 -7.64
CA THR A 580 25.88 -10.36 -8.96
C THR A 580 27.23 -11.07 -8.82
N GLU A 581 27.92 -11.32 -9.94
CA GLU A 581 29.31 -11.80 -9.92
C GLU A 581 30.29 -10.84 -9.22
N ALA A 582 29.94 -9.54 -9.13
CA ALA A 582 30.69 -8.58 -8.34
C ALA A 582 30.40 -8.67 -6.83
N GLY A 583 29.52 -9.57 -6.40
CA GLY A 583 29.22 -9.87 -5.00
C GLY A 583 27.84 -9.37 -4.54
N ASN A 584 27.68 -9.33 -3.21
CA ASN A 584 26.43 -8.94 -2.57
C ASN A 584 26.28 -7.40 -2.54
N MET A 585 25.51 -6.85 -3.48
CA MET A 585 25.30 -5.40 -3.59
C MET A 585 24.52 -4.82 -2.40
N MET A 586 23.73 -5.65 -1.71
CA MET A 586 22.96 -5.28 -0.51
C MET A 586 23.86 -5.02 0.70
N ALA A 587 25.10 -5.53 0.67
CA ALA A 587 26.09 -5.40 1.75
C ALA A 587 27.02 -4.19 1.59
N ARG A 588 26.91 -3.42 0.49
CA ARG A 588 27.76 -2.24 0.27
C ARG A 588 27.49 -1.16 1.32
N ARG A 589 28.55 -0.46 1.75
CA ARG A 589 28.52 0.55 2.83
C ARG A 589 29.13 1.90 2.42
N GLY A 590 29.22 2.18 1.11
CA GLY A 590 29.71 3.46 0.59
C GLY A 590 28.78 4.60 0.99
N THR A 591 29.34 5.71 1.44
CA THR A 591 28.59 6.88 1.97
C THR A 591 28.79 8.12 1.13
N GLU A 592 29.43 8.00 -0.02
CA GLU A 592 29.58 9.06 -1.00
C GLU A 592 28.21 9.47 -1.59
N ASP A 593 27.97 10.79 -1.61
CA ASP A 593 26.79 11.41 -2.20
C ASP A 593 27.26 12.47 -3.22
N PRO A 594 27.60 12.06 -4.45
CA PRO A 594 28.09 12.98 -5.47
C PRO A 594 27.03 14.02 -5.89
N SER A 595 25.77 13.85 -5.49
CA SER A 595 24.68 14.77 -5.80
C SER A 595 24.49 15.87 -4.75
N GLY A 596 24.88 15.62 -3.50
CA GLY A 596 24.46 16.42 -2.34
C GLY A 596 22.97 16.28 -1.97
N LEU A 597 22.19 15.49 -2.72
CA LEU A 597 20.75 15.29 -2.55
C LEU A 597 20.42 14.06 -1.68
N GLY A 598 21.40 13.36 -1.13
CA GLY A 598 21.20 12.13 -0.37
C GLY A 598 21.07 10.88 -1.23
N ILE A 599 21.71 10.87 -2.41
CA ILE A 599 21.73 9.74 -3.33
C ILE A 599 23.05 8.99 -3.13
N TYR A 600 22.98 7.89 -2.39
CA TYR A 600 24.15 7.06 -2.02
C TYR A 600 24.21 5.80 -2.87
N PRO A 601 24.79 5.83 -4.09
CA PRO A 601 24.72 4.71 -5.03
C PRO A 601 25.41 3.44 -4.52
N ASN A 602 26.42 3.54 -3.64
CA ASN A 602 27.09 2.39 -3.05
C ASN A 602 26.72 2.13 -1.57
N TRP A 603 25.62 2.71 -1.06
CA TRP A 603 25.00 2.22 0.16
C TRP A 603 23.90 1.21 -0.18
N ALA A 604 24.11 -0.06 0.16
CA ALA A 604 23.17 -1.15 -0.08
C ALA A 604 22.73 -1.24 -1.58
N PHE A 605 21.57 -1.84 -1.85
CA PHE A 605 20.96 -1.89 -3.18
C PHE A 605 19.49 -1.49 -3.11
N SER A 606 19.04 -0.60 -4.01
CA SER A 606 17.63 -0.16 -4.07
C SER A 606 16.92 -0.76 -5.27
N TRP A 607 15.86 -1.54 -5.10
CA TRP A 607 15.11 -2.00 -6.28
C TRP A 607 14.21 -0.86 -6.84
N PRO A 608 13.98 -0.77 -8.16
CA PRO A 608 14.62 -1.59 -9.21
C PRO A 608 15.95 -0.99 -9.67
N ALA A 609 16.93 -1.85 -9.98
CA ALA A 609 18.21 -1.48 -10.61
C ALA A 609 18.96 -0.31 -9.95
N ASN A 610 18.97 -0.27 -8.62
CA ASN A 610 19.60 0.76 -7.78
C ASN A 610 19.00 2.18 -7.88
N ARG A 611 17.86 2.36 -8.55
CA ARG A 611 17.14 3.65 -8.69
C ARG A 611 16.65 4.15 -7.33
N ARG A 612 17.12 5.32 -6.89
CA ARG A 612 16.82 5.86 -5.55
C ARG A 612 15.52 6.66 -5.55
N VAL A 613 15.27 7.46 -6.59
CA VAL A 613 14.00 8.19 -6.78
C VAL A 613 13.26 7.58 -7.98
N MET A 614 12.07 7.03 -7.75
CA MET A 614 11.22 6.51 -8.83
C MET A 614 10.70 7.64 -9.71
N TYR A 615 10.46 7.34 -10.98
CA TYR A 615 9.89 8.27 -11.97
C TYR A 615 10.76 9.50 -12.21
N ASN A 616 12.08 9.41 -11.97
CA ASN A 616 12.99 10.55 -12.02
C ASN A 616 13.13 11.20 -13.41
N ARG A 617 12.65 10.57 -14.49
CA ARG A 617 12.42 11.26 -15.78
C ARG A 617 11.49 12.46 -15.67
N ALA A 618 10.49 12.41 -14.79
CA ALA A 618 9.58 13.52 -14.56
C ALA A 618 10.22 14.69 -13.79
N SER A 619 11.49 14.56 -13.35
CA SER A 619 12.27 15.68 -12.80
C SER A 619 12.81 16.65 -13.86
N CYS A 620 12.68 16.29 -15.13
CA CYS A 620 13.02 17.13 -16.27
C CYS A 620 11.78 17.52 -17.07
N ASP A 621 11.88 18.59 -17.83
CA ASP A 621 10.91 19.03 -18.83
C ASP A 621 10.89 18.11 -20.07
N PRO A 622 9.97 18.33 -21.02
CA PRO A 622 9.89 17.52 -22.23
C PRO A 622 11.20 17.48 -23.02
N ASP A 623 11.98 18.57 -23.02
CA ASP A 623 13.29 18.70 -23.69
C ASP A 623 14.43 18.02 -22.92
N GLY A 624 14.16 17.49 -21.73
CA GLY A 624 15.13 16.78 -20.90
C GLY A 624 16.02 17.67 -20.03
N LYS A 625 15.63 18.93 -19.81
CA LYS A 625 16.28 19.85 -18.88
C LYS A 625 15.63 19.74 -17.50
N PRO A 626 16.41 19.68 -16.41
CA PRO A 626 15.84 19.66 -15.06
C PRO A 626 14.92 20.87 -14.80
N TRP A 627 13.75 20.63 -14.20
CA TRP A 627 12.84 21.71 -13.75
C TRP A 627 13.51 22.66 -12.75
N ASP A 628 14.45 22.11 -11.98
CA ASP A 628 15.28 22.82 -11.02
C ASP A 628 16.71 22.27 -11.10
N SER A 629 17.63 23.08 -11.63
CA SER A 629 19.03 22.70 -11.80
C SER A 629 19.75 22.47 -10.47
N SER A 630 19.29 23.06 -9.37
CA SER A 630 19.86 22.84 -8.03
C SER A 630 19.50 21.48 -7.42
N ARG A 631 18.48 20.80 -7.98
CA ARG A 631 18.01 19.46 -7.60
C ARG A 631 18.05 18.48 -8.77
N ARG A 632 19.02 18.65 -9.69
CA ARG A 632 19.16 17.75 -10.84
C ARG A 632 19.49 16.33 -10.37
N GLN A 633 18.64 15.38 -10.72
CA GLN A 633 18.88 13.94 -10.48
C GLN A 633 19.39 13.28 -11.75
N ILE A 634 18.71 13.54 -12.86
CA ILE A 634 19.06 13.09 -14.20
C ILE A 634 18.88 14.25 -15.19
N TRP A 635 19.41 14.11 -16.40
CA TRP A 635 19.22 15.04 -17.52
C TRP A 635 19.51 14.32 -18.84
N TRP A 636 18.97 14.84 -19.94
CA TRP A 636 19.39 14.40 -21.27
C TRP A 636 20.76 14.98 -21.61
N SER A 637 21.73 14.12 -21.94
CA SER A 637 23.05 14.55 -22.42
C SER A 637 23.13 14.37 -23.92
N GLU A 638 23.01 15.46 -24.68
CA GLU A 638 23.16 15.43 -26.14
C GLU A 638 24.51 14.85 -26.56
N ALA A 639 25.59 15.25 -25.88
CA ALA A 639 26.94 14.77 -26.15
C ALA A 639 27.10 13.25 -25.95
N ALA A 640 26.35 12.66 -25.01
CA ALA A 640 26.39 11.22 -24.75
C ALA A 640 25.28 10.44 -25.47
N GLY A 641 24.31 11.13 -26.09
CA GLY A 641 23.14 10.52 -26.71
C GLY A 641 22.28 9.70 -25.75
N LYS A 642 22.29 10.01 -24.44
CA LYS A 642 21.57 9.25 -23.40
C LYS A 642 21.22 10.08 -22.17
N TRP A 643 20.29 9.57 -21.36
CA TRP A 643 20.02 10.07 -20.01
C TRP A 643 21.20 9.79 -19.08
N ALA A 644 21.79 10.87 -18.57
CA ALA A 644 22.84 10.85 -17.56
C ALA A 644 22.28 11.34 -16.21
N GLY A 645 22.97 11.08 -15.12
CA GLY A 645 22.45 11.47 -13.81
C GLY A 645 23.38 11.17 -12.65
N HIS A 646 23.05 11.78 -11.52
CA HIS A 646 23.54 11.36 -10.21
C HIS A 646 22.70 10.19 -9.65
N ASP A 647 21.46 10.01 -10.11
CA ASP A 647 20.65 8.80 -9.91
C ASP A 647 20.63 7.95 -11.20
N VAL A 648 20.27 6.67 -11.06
CA VAL A 648 20.01 5.81 -12.21
C VAL A 648 18.69 6.24 -12.87
N PRO A 649 18.64 6.49 -14.19
CA PRO A 649 17.38 6.83 -14.86
C PRO A 649 16.32 5.73 -14.69
N ASP A 650 15.15 6.09 -14.15
CA ASP A 650 13.93 5.29 -14.19
C ASP A 650 13.23 5.44 -15.54
N PHE A 651 14.00 5.18 -16.60
CA PHE A 651 13.64 5.51 -17.97
C PHE A 651 14.51 4.75 -18.97
N LYS A 652 14.06 4.69 -20.23
CA LYS A 652 14.84 4.08 -21.31
C LYS A 652 16.00 5.02 -21.62
N ALA A 653 17.22 4.59 -21.30
CA ALA A 653 18.38 5.49 -21.25
C ALA A 653 18.71 6.16 -22.59
N ASP A 654 18.40 5.52 -23.71
CA ASP A 654 18.63 5.99 -25.08
C ASP A 654 17.39 6.61 -25.75
N SER A 655 16.25 6.69 -25.05
CA SER A 655 15.06 7.39 -25.58
C SER A 655 15.28 8.91 -25.59
N LYS A 656 15.22 9.50 -26.77
CA LYS A 656 15.48 10.93 -26.99
C LYS A 656 14.27 11.75 -26.51
N PRO A 657 14.46 12.99 -26.01
CA PRO A 657 13.37 13.89 -25.63
C PRO A 657 12.26 14.00 -26.69
N LYS A 658 12.66 14.09 -27.98
CA LYS A 658 11.75 14.15 -29.12
C LYS A 658 10.86 12.93 -29.34
N ASP A 659 11.20 11.78 -28.78
CA ASP A 659 10.41 10.55 -28.89
C ASP A 659 9.14 10.63 -28.02
N HIS A 660 9.08 11.62 -27.11
CA HIS A 660 7.94 11.87 -26.22
C HIS A 660 7.52 10.63 -25.43
N MET A 661 8.50 9.86 -24.96
CA MET A 661 8.25 8.70 -24.10
C MET A 661 7.85 9.16 -22.69
N GLY A 662 6.73 8.63 -22.19
CA GLY A 662 6.19 9.01 -20.89
C GLY A 662 7.02 8.50 -19.68
N PRO A 663 7.18 9.30 -18.59
CA PRO A 663 8.06 8.97 -17.46
C PRO A 663 7.57 7.84 -16.54
N PHE A 664 6.32 7.40 -16.66
CA PHE A 664 5.72 6.36 -15.81
C PHE A 664 5.78 5.02 -16.53
N ILE A 665 6.98 4.46 -16.61
CA ILE A 665 7.34 3.37 -17.52
C ILE A 665 6.59 2.05 -17.30
N MET A 666 5.94 1.88 -16.14
CA MET A 666 5.15 0.69 -15.83
C MET A 666 3.68 0.84 -16.23
N ASN A 667 3.21 2.05 -16.51
CA ASN A 667 1.86 2.25 -17.02
C ASN A 667 1.85 2.00 -18.54
N PRO A 668 0.85 1.28 -19.07
CA PRO A 668 0.61 1.11 -20.51
C PRO A 668 0.68 2.41 -21.31
N GLU A 669 0.19 3.49 -20.71
CA GLU A 669 0.11 4.81 -21.33
C GLU A 669 1.38 5.66 -21.18
N GLY A 670 2.36 5.21 -20.38
CA GLY A 670 3.58 5.96 -20.07
C GLY A 670 3.37 7.17 -19.14
N VAL A 671 2.14 7.49 -18.76
CA VAL A 671 1.80 8.69 -17.97
C VAL A 671 1.17 8.37 -16.61
N GLY A 672 1.20 9.34 -15.69
CA GLY A 672 0.53 9.26 -14.39
C GLY A 672 -0.99 9.43 -14.54
N ARG A 673 -1.77 8.63 -13.81
CA ARG A 673 -3.24 8.59 -13.96
C ARG A 673 -3.97 9.48 -12.96
N LEU A 674 -4.56 10.57 -13.43
CA LEU A 674 -5.56 11.32 -12.68
C LEU A 674 -6.91 10.60 -12.67
N PHE A 675 -7.31 10.06 -13.82
CA PHE A 675 -8.40 9.10 -13.99
C PHE A 675 -7.83 7.69 -14.15
N VAL A 676 -8.40 6.68 -13.49
CA VAL A 676 -7.92 5.28 -13.61
C VAL A 676 -8.88 4.45 -14.47
N PRO A 677 -8.45 3.95 -15.64
CA PRO A 677 -9.31 3.18 -16.52
C PRO A 677 -9.46 1.70 -16.10
N LEU A 678 -10.44 1.01 -16.71
CA LEU A 678 -10.69 -0.43 -16.67
C LEU A 678 -10.79 -1.06 -15.29
N GLY A 679 -11.18 -0.28 -14.29
CA GLY A 679 -11.43 -0.84 -12.97
C GLY A 679 -10.19 -1.34 -12.23
N ALA A 680 -9.02 -0.75 -12.50
CA ALA A 680 -7.85 -0.95 -11.64
C ALA A 680 -8.07 -0.44 -10.19
N VAL A 681 -9.22 0.20 -9.93
CA VAL A 681 -9.85 0.37 -8.63
C VAL A 681 -11.33 -0.07 -8.71
N ALA A 682 -11.88 -0.47 -7.57
CA ALA A 682 -13.19 -1.08 -7.44
C ALA A 682 -14.32 -0.05 -7.34
N ASP A 683 -14.07 1.06 -6.65
CA ASP A 683 -15.04 2.01 -6.11
C ASP A 683 -15.03 3.39 -6.81
N GLY A 684 -14.42 3.51 -7.99
CA GLY A 684 -14.51 4.69 -8.85
C GLY A 684 -13.17 5.17 -9.41
N PRO A 685 -13.14 5.67 -10.66
CA PRO A 685 -11.89 6.08 -11.32
C PRO A 685 -11.33 7.42 -10.80
N PHE A 686 -12.20 8.23 -10.20
CA PHE A 686 -11.84 9.34 -9.32
C PHE A 686 -12.21 8.99 -7.87
N PRO A 687 -11.48 9.51 -6.87
CA PRO A 687 -11.90 9.44 -5.48
C PRO A 687 -13.19 10.24 -5.22
N GLU A 688 -14.06 9.67 -4.39
CA GLU A 688 -15.27 10.29 -3.85
C GLU A 688 -15.32 10.08 -2.33
N HIS A 689 -15.79 11.09 -1.59
CA HIS A 689 -15.95 11.00 -0.14
C HIS A 689 -17.13 10.10 0.21
N TYR A 690 -16.86 9.05 0.98
CA TYR A 690 -17.87 8.26 1.66
C TYR A 690 -17.58 8.26 3.16
N GLU A 691 -18.61 8.14 3.98
CA GLU A 691 -18.47 8.01 5.43
C GLU A 691 -17.91 6.62 5.81
N PRO A 692 -17.18 6.51 6.93
CA PRO A 692 -16.88 5.22 7.56
C PRO A 692 -18.15 4.40 7.80
N ILE A 693 -18.01 3.09 7.94
CA ILE A 693 -19.17 2.20 8.13
C ILE A 693 -19.95 2.55 9.41
N GLU A 694 -19.23 3.05 10.41
CA GLU A 694 -19.80 3.64 11.61
C GLU A 694 -19.41 5.11 11.64
N SER A 695 -20.34 6.00 11.28
CA SER A 695 -20.15 7.45 11.28
C SER A 695 -21.19 8.16 12.15
N PRO A 696 -20.83 9.25 12.86
CA PRO A 696 -21.78 9.95 13.71
C PRO A 696 -22.77 10.81 12.90
N VAL A 697 -22.54 10.97 11.60
CA VAL A 697 -23.37 11.75 10.67
C VAL A 697 -23.56 10.98 9.36
N ASP A 698 -24.61 11.32 8.62
CA ASP A 698 -24.72 10.91 7.22
C ASP A 698 -23.81 11.76 6.34
N ASN A 699 -23.47 11.24 5.16
CA ASN A 699 -22.62 11.94 4.20
C ASN A 699 -23.26 13.25 3.71
N PRO A 700 -22.64 14.42 3.93
CA PRO A 700 -23.21 15.71 3.52
C PRO A 700 -23.27 15.95 1.99
N LEU A 701 -22.49 15.23 1.18
CA LEU A 701 -22.49 15.36 -0.28
C LEU A 701 -23.64 14.57 -0.92
N HIS A 702 -23.88 13.36 -0.44
CA HIS A 702 -24.90 12.45 -0.96
C HIS A 702 -25.47 11.57 0.18
N PRO A 703 -26.40 12.10 0.99
CA PRO A 703 -26.92 11.40 2.17
C PRO A 703 -27.57 10.04 1.85
N ALA A 704 -28.17 9.91 0.65
CA ALA A 704 -28.77 8.65 0.20
C ALA A 704 -27.74 7.52 -0.01
N GLN A 705 -26.47 7.87 -0.24
CA GLN A 705 -25.36 6.93 -0.39
C GLN A 705 -24.24 7.29 0.59
N SER A 706 -24.53 7.14 1.89
CA SER A 706 -23.64 7.66 2.95
C SER A 706 -22.26 6.97 2.96
N THR A 707 -22.25 5.64 2.93
CA THR A 707 -21.04 4.80 2.95
C THR A 707 -20.66 4.33 1.54
N ASN A 708 -19.44 3.84 1.35
CA ASN A 708 -18.98 3.34 0.05
C ASN A 708 -19.89 2.18 -0.44
N PRO A 709 -20.47 2.29 -1.65
CA PRO A 709 -21.56 1.41 -2.12
C PRO A 709 -21.15 -0.05 -2.36
N ILE A 710 -19.84 -0.34 -2.43
CA ILE A 710 -19.33 -1.69 -2.74
C ILE A 710 -18.57 -2.33 -1.57
N VAL A 711 -18.57 -1.69 -0.39
CA VAL A 711 -17.95 -2.28 0.80
C VAL A 711 -18.74 -3.50 1.22
N LYS A 712 -18.04 -4.63 1.33
CA LYS A 712 -18.63 -5.88 1.81
C LYS A 712 -18.63 -5.92 3.33
N LYS A 713 -19.82 -6.07 3.90
CA LYS A 713 -20.03 -6.39 5.32
C LYS A 713 -20.11 -7.91 5.48
N PHE A 714 -19.35 -8.45 6.43
CA PHE A 714 -19.46 -9.85 6.83
C PHE A 714 -20.78 -10.07 7.60
N LYS A 715 -21.23 -11.32 7.71
CA LYS A 715 -22.60 -11.67 8.16
C LYS A 715 -22.65 -12.86 9.12
N THR A 716 -21.55 -13.18 9.79
CA THR A 716 -21.57 -14.16 10.90
C THR A 716 -22.21 -13.56 12.15
N GLU A 717 -22.50 -14.40 13.14
CA GLU A 717 -23.04 -13.94 14.43
C GLU A 717 -22.12 -12.96 15.18
N ALA A 718 -20.80 -13.03 14.91
CA ALA A 718 -19.83 -12.10 15.47
C ALA A 718 -19.83 -10.72 14.77
N ASP A 719 -20.32 -10.62 13.53
CA ASP A 719 -20.22 -9.40 12.73
C ASP A 719 -21.28 -8.36 13.13
N LYS A 720 -20.90 -7.50 14.08
CA LYS A 720 -21.75 -6.43 14.60
C LYS A 720 -21.24 -5.08 14.12
N TYR A 721 -22.17 -4.19 13.76
CA TYR A 721 -21.91 -2.80 13.35
C TYR A 721 -22.78 -1.85 14.17
N GLY A 722 -22.18 -0.85 14.79
CA GLY A 722 -22.82 0.11 15.68
C GLY A 722 -23.53 1.22 14.92
N ALA A 723 -24.60 1.74 15.52
CA ALA A 723 -25.34 2.89 15.00
C ALA A 723 -25.05 4.14 15.85
N ALA A 724 -25.10 5.33 15.21
CA ALA A 724 -24.80 6.61 15.85
C ALA A 724 -25.67 6.92 17.08
N LYS A 725 -26.90 6.38 17.13
CA LYS A 725 -27.80 6.54 18.28
C LYS A 725 -27.30 5.84 19.56
N ASP A 726 -26.54 4.76 19.40
CA ASP A 726 -26.06 3.90 20.49
C ASP A 726 -24.60 4.19 20.84
N TYR A 727 -23.82 4.61 19.84
CA TYR A 727 -22.40 4.92 19.91
C TYR A 727 -22.14 6.21 19.13
N ASN A 728 -21.86 7.32 19.80
CA ASN A 728 -21.80 8.66 19.18
C ASN A 728 -20.42 9.33 19.28
N ILE A 729 -19.40 8.65 19.81
CA ILE A 729 -18.03 9.15 19.89
C ILE A 729 -17.19 8.42 18.85
N VAL A 730 -16.47 9.17 18.01
CA VAL A 730 -15.53 8.58 17.05
C VAL A 730 -14.32 8.04 17.80
N CYS A 731 -13.93 6.81 17.50
CA CYS A 731 -12.71 6.20 18.03
C CYS A 731 -11.69 5.99 16.91
N THR A 732 -10.44 6.34 17.20
CA THR A 732 -9.28 6.02 16.36
C THR A 732 -8.23 5.28 17.18
N THR A 733 -7.65 4.23 16.60
CA THR A 733 -6.54 3.50 17.21
C THR A 733 -5.19 3.96 16.64
N TYR A 734 -4.15 4.08 17.44
CA TYR A 734 -2.85 4.58 16.97
C TYR A 734 -1.66 4.01 17.78
N ARG A 735 -0.46 4.56 17.51
CA ARG A 735 0.82 4.11 18.09
C ARG A 735 1.51 5.22 18.88
N LEU A 736 2.35 4.82 19.82
CA LEU A 736 3.26 5.63 20.61
C LEU A 736 4.71 5.30 20.22
N THR A 737 5.61 6.28 20.30
CA THR A 737 7.04 6.09 20.00
C THR A 737 7.66 4.92 20.78
N GLU A 738 7.23 4.74 22.02
CA GLU A 738 7.82 3.85 23.02
C GLU A 738 7.46 2.39 22.78
N HIS A 739 6.47 2.09 21.95
CA HIS A 739 6.03 0.71 21.73
C HIS A 739 5.88 0.36 20.25
N TYR A 740 6.29 -0.86 19.90
CA TYR A 740 6.12 -1.44 18.58
C TYR A 740 5.06 -2.55 18.62
N HIS A 741 3.86 -2.22 18.13
CA HIS A 741 2.70 -3.11 18.10
C HIS A 741 2.50 -3.80 19.47
N TYR A 742 2.38 -5.12 19.48
CA TYR A 742 2.18 -5.98 20.64
C TYR A 742 3.49 -6.71 21.04
N TRP A 743 4.64 -6.22 20.56
CA TRP A 743 5.94 -6.89 20.69
C TRP A 743 6.74 -6.35 21.87
N THR A 744 6.93 -5.03 21.94
CA THR A 744 7.79 -4.37 22.94
C THR A 744 7.25 -4.40 24.37
N LYS A 745 6.02 -4.86 24.59
CA LYS A 745 5.53 -5.21 25.94
C LYS A 745 6.30 -6.39 26.57
N ASN A 746 7.17 -7.04 25.79
CA ASN A 746 8.15 -8.01 26.24
C ASN A 746 9.56 -7.42 26.48
N ASN A 747 9.72 -6.09 26.40
CA ASN A 747 10.98 -5.41 26.69
C ASN A 747 10.85 -4.56 27.97
N PRO A 748 11.64 -4.81 29.02
CA PRO A 748 11.52 -4.11 30.30
C PRO A 748 11.66 -2.59 30.20
N MET A 749 12.53 -2.08 29.32
CA MET A 749 12.75 -0.64 29.15
C MET A 749 11.51 0.03 28.55
N ASN A 750 10.90 -0.58 27.53
CA ASN A 750 9.69 -0.05 26.92
C ASN A 750 8.51 -0.07 27.92
N VAL A 751 8.36 -1.16 28.68
CA VAL A 751 7.33 -1.29 29.73
C VAL A 751 7.54 -0.26 30.85
N GLN A 752 8.78 0.08 31.20
CA GLN A 752 9.04 1.13 32.19
C GLN A 752 8.64 2.53 31.69
N LEU A 753 8.81 2.81 30.40
CA LEU A 753 8.50 4.12 29.81
C LEU A 753 6.98 4.38 29.74
N VAL A 754 6.20 3.38 29.32
CA VAL A 754 4.73 3.46 29.26
C VAL A 754 4.14 2.14 29.75
N PRO A 755 3.85 1.98 31.05
CA PRO A 755 3.52 0.67 31.63
C PRO A 755 2.07 0.23 31.42
N GLU A 756 1.16 1.17 31.22
CA GLU A 756 -0.28 0.91 31.22
C GLU A 756 -0.98 1.56 30.03
N PRO A 757 -2.05 0.94 29.50
CA PRO A 757 -2.86 1.54 28.46
C PRO A 757 -3.68 2.71 29.02
N PHE A 758 -4.03 3.61 28.11
CA PHE A 758 -4.89 4.76 28.41
C PHE A 758 -5.80 5.08 27.23
N ILE A 759 -6.84 5.87 27.50
CA ILE A 759 -7.71 6.46 26.47
C ILE A 759 -7.44 7.97 26.48
N GLU A 760 -7.08 8.54 25.33
CA GLU A 760 -7.02 9.99 25.16
C GLU A 760 -8.44 10.55 25.10
N VAL A 761 -8.82 11.30 26.13
CA VAL A 761 -10.15 11.91 26.26
C VAL A 761 -10.03 13.42 26.11
N PRO A 762 -10.79 14.06 25.20
CA PRO A 762 -10.86 15.52 25.11
C PRO A 762 -11.23 16.13 26.46
N ALA A 763 -10.53 17.19 26.87
CA ALA A 763 -10.79 17.86 28.16
C ALA A 763 -12.26 18.29 28.30
N GLU A 764 -12.85 18.85 27.25
CA GLU A 764 -14.24 19.28 27.25
C GLU A 764 -15.23 18.12 27.42
N LEU A 765 -14.96 16.96 26.80
CA LEU A 765 -15.78 15.76 27.01
C LEU A 765 -15.64 15.24 28.44
N ALA A 766 -14.42 15.24 28.98
CA ALA A 766 -14.17 14.83 30.35
C ALA A 766 -14.92 15.73 31.35
N ASP A 767 -14.93 17.04 31.13
CA ASP A 767 -15.67 18.00 31.95
C ASP A 767 -17.19 17.75 31.87
N GLU A 768 -17.75 17.57 30.68
CA GLU A 768 -19.18 17.24 30.47
C GLU A 768 -19.60 15.94 31.17
N MET A 769 -18.70 14.96 31.23
CA MET A 769 -18.93 13.65 31.87
C MET A 769 -18.46 13.58 33.32
N GLY A 770 -17.88 14.66 33.86
CA GLY A 770 -17.25 14.72 35.18
C GLY A 770 -16.08 13.75 35.37
N ILE A 771 -15.37 13.35 34.32
CA ILE A 771 -14.22 12.42 34.34
C ILE A 771 -12.94 13.15 34.71
N ARG A 772 -12.14 12.57 35.61
CA ARG A 772 -10.79 13.08 35.95
C ARG A 772 -9.70 12.23 35.30
N GLY A 773 -8.53 12.84 35.07
CA GLY A 773 -7.35 12.12 34.61
C GLY A 773 -6.96 10.99 35.57
N GLY A 774 -6.64 9.82 35.02
CA GLY A 774 -6.30 8.61 35.77
C GLY A 774 -7.48 7.74 36.18
N GLU A 775 -8.73 8.23 36.09
CA GLU A 775 -9.92 7.41 36.36
C GLU A 775 -10.05 6.27 35.35
N LEU A 776 -10.54 5.12 35.82
CA LEU A 776 -10.79 3.98 34.94
C LEU A 776 -12.04 4.25 34.11
N LEU A 777 -11.92 4.09 32.79
CA LEU A 777 -13.03 4.23 31.86
C LEU A 777 -13.39 2.90 31.23
N LYS A 778 -14.66 2.82 30.84
CA LYS A 778 -15.24 1.76 30.02
C LYS A 778 -15.56 2.35 28.65
N VAL A 779 -14.89 1.86 27.62
CA VAL A 779 -15.17 2.20 26.21
C VAL A 779 -15.85 1.02 25.55
N THR A 780 -17.07 1.21 25.07
CA THR A 780 -17.90 0.15 24.50
C THR A 780 -18.16 0.42 23.03
N SER A 781 -17.98 -0.59 22.19
CA SER A 781 -18.46 -0.60 20.80
C SER A 781 -19.52 -1.70 20.63
N ALA A 782 -20.10 -1.90 19.45
CA ALA A 782 -21.06 -2.99 19.24
C ALA A 782 -20.44 -4.39 19.38
N ARG A 783 -19.11 -4.49 19.40
CA ARG A 783 -18.37 -5.76 19.48
C ARG A 783 -17.94 -6.10 20.90
N GLY A 784 -17.51 -5.12 21.69
CA GLY A 784 -16.98 -5.40 23.02
C GLY A 784 -16.68 -4.18 23.86
N VAL A 785 -16.03 -4.44 25.00
CA VAL A 785 -15.72 -3.45 26.03
C VAL A 785 -14.23 -3.42 26.30
N TYR A 786 -13.64 -2.24 26.16
CA TYR A 786 -12.25 -1.95 26.51
C TYR A 786 -12.18 -1.12 27.79
N ARG A 787 -11.22 -1.41 28.66
CA ARG A 787 -11.01 -0.67 29.92
C ARG A 787 -9.57 -0.21 30.03
N ALA A 788 -9.40 1.09 30.29
CA ALA A 788 -8.11 1.74 30.49
C ALA A 788 -8.30 3.06 31.24
N LYS A 789 -7.20 3.65 31.72
CA LYS A 789 -7.25 4.93 32.45
C LYS A 789 -7.48 6.10 31.50
N ALA A 790 -8.18 7.13 31.96
CA ALA A 790 -8.39 8.37 31.23
C ALA A 790 -7.09 9.19 31.17
N MET A 791 -6.60 9.46 29.96
CA MET A 791 -5.64 10.53 29.69
C MET A 791 -6.41 11.76 29.21
N VAL A 792 -6.91 12.55 30.15
CA VAL A 792 -7.62 13.80 29.85
C VAL A 792 -6.65 14.81 29.22
N THR A 793 -6.98 15.34 28.05
CA THR A 793 -6.04 16.18 27.29
C THR A 793 -6.71 17.25 26.43
N ARG A 794 -6.00 18.37 26.21
CA ARG A 794 -6.39 19.43 25.25
C ARG A 794 -5.88 19.19 23.83
N ARG A 795 -5.16 18.09 23.61
CA ARG A 795 -4.62 17.71 22.29
C ARG A 795 -5.70 17.27 21.31
N ILE A 796 -6.89 16.96 21.80
CA ILE A 796 -8.08 16.66 21.01
C ILE A 796 -9.18 17.63 21.45
N LYS A 797 -9.84 18.27 20.50
CA LYS A 797 -10.93 19.23 20.73
C LYS A 797 -12.26 18.68 20.22
N SER A 798 -13.37 19.20 20.74
CA SER A 798 -14.68 19.03 20.10
C SER A 798 -14.66 19.63 18.69
N MET A 799 -15.56 19.14 17.84
CA MET A 799 -15.68 19.60 16.46
C MET A 799 -17.14 19.72 16.05
N GLN A 800 -17.44 20.70 15.21
CA GLN A 800 -18.75 20.81 14.57
C GLN A 800 -18.71 20.06 13.24
N ILE A 801 -19.53 19.02 13.11
CA ILE A 801 -19.63 18.15 11.93
C ILE A 801 -21.06 18.15 11.47
N ASP A 802 -21.29 18.69 10.29
CA ASP A 802 -22.60 18.89 9.69
C ASP A 802 -23.66 19.41 10.68
N GLY A 803 -23.30 20.48 11.41
CA GLY A 803 -24.16 21.13 12.40
C GLY A 803 -24.25 20.43 13.76
N LYS A 804 -23.56 19.30 13.96
CA LYS A 804 -23.56 18.54 15.23
C LYS A 804 -22.21 18.61 15.93
N LYS A 805 -22.25 18.83 17.26
CA LYS A 805 -21.06 18.71 18.11
C LYS A 805 -20.67 17.25 18.24
N ASN A 806 -19.43 16.95 17.89
CA ASN A 806 -18.86 15.62 17.90
C ASN A 806 -17.56 15.57 18.69
N TYR A 807 -17.32 14.43 19.30
CA TYR A 807 -16.07 14.12 20.00
C TYR A 807 -15.36 12.95 19.35
N GLN A 808 -14.04 12.93 19.50
CA GLN A 808 -13.21 11.82 19.10
C GLN A 808 -12.35 11.42 20.30
N VAL A 809 -12.13 10.12 20.49
CA VAL A 809 -11.19 9.56 21.47
C VAL A 809 -10.13 8.74 20.78
N GLY A 810 -8.96 8.68 21.43
CA GLY A 810 -7.81 7.97 20.93
C GLY A 810 -7.44 6.78 21.81
N ILE A 811 -7.13 5.62 21.20
CA ILE A 811 -6.67 4.43 21.92
C ILE A 811 -5.35 3.91 21.31
N PRO A 812 -4.23 3.93 22.07
CA PRO A 812 -3.01 3.22 21.71
C PRO A 812 -3.21 1.71 21.60
N ILE A 813 -2.58 1.06 20.63
CA ILE A 813 -2.78 -0.38 20.38
C ILE A 813 -1.86 -1.32 21.17
N HIS A 814 -1.02 -0.86 22.08
CA HIS A 814 0.19 -1.62 22.44
C HIS A 814 0.03 -2.76 23.45
N TRP A 815 -1.16 -2.91 24.02
CA TRP A 815 -1.45 -3.85 25.10
C TRP A 815 -2.36 -4.99 24.64
N GLY A 816 -2.31 -6.10 25.37
CA GLY A 816 -3.09 -7.32 25.16
C GLY A 816 -3.15 -8.11 26.46
N TYR A 817 -3.16 -9.44 26.41
CA TYR A 817 -3.17 -10.29 27.62
C TYR A 817 -1.87 -11.08 27.84
N ARG A 818 -0.86 -10.91 26.98
CA ARG A 818 0.47 -11.48 27.16
C ARG A 818 1.52 -10.40 27.24
N GLY A 819 2.57 -10.55 28.04
CA GLY A 819 3.66 -9.57 28.14
C GLY A 819 4.13 -9.40 29.58
N ILE A 820 5.20 -8.62 29.80
CA ILE A 820 5.82 -8.53 31.13
C ILE A 820 4.84 -7.99 32.18
N ALA A 821 4.06 -6.96 31.87
CA ALA A 821 3.11 -6.38 32.82
C ALA A 821 1.81 -7.19 32.88
N GLU A 822 1.35 -7.68 31.74
CA GLU A 822 0.12 -8.44 31.53
C GLU A 822 0.16 -9.80 32.24
N ASP A 823 1.27 -10.53 32.10
CA ASP A 823 1.47 -11.85 32.71
C ASP A 823 1.53 -11.77 34.24
N ASN A 824 1.84 -10.60 34.80
CA ASN A 824 1.90 -10.33 36.23
C ASN A 824 0.65 -9.62 36.78
N ASP A 825 -0.43 -9.52 36.00
CA ASP A 825 -1.68 -8.84 36.39
C ASP A 825 -1.49 -7.37 36.78
N LYS A 826 -0.45 -6.71 36.24
CA LYS A 826 -0.13 -5.30 36.55
C LYS A 826 -0.79 -4.30 35.62
N THR A 827 -1.47 -4.76 34.57
CA THR A 827 -2.08 -3.90 33.55
C THR A 827 -3.33 -4.54 32.92
N SER A 828 -4.05 -3.77 32.09
CA SER A 828 -5.26 -4.24 31.41
C SER A 828 -4.94 -5.37 30.43
N LYS A 829 -5.80 -6.39 30.40
CA LYS A 829 -5.62 -7.61 29.58
C LYS A 829 -6.39 -7.58 28.24
N ASN A 830 -6.94 -6.44 27.84
CA ASN A 830 -7.77 -6.36 26.63
C ASN A 830 -6.99 -5.76 25.45
N ALA A 831 -7.11 -6.36 24.27
CA ALA A 831 -6.60 -5.79 23.03
C ALA A 831 -7.53 -4.65 22.54
N ALA A 832 -6.97 -3.54 22.05
CA ALA A 832 -7.75 -2.42 21.53
C ALA A 832 -8.65 -2.82 20.34
N ASN A 833 -8.20 -3.79 19.53
CA ASN A 833 -8.94 -4.29 18.39
C ASN A 833 -10.16 -5.15 18.74
N LEU A 834 -10.44 -5.41 20.02
CA LEU A 834 -11.76 -5.87 20.45
C LEU A 834 -12.87 -4.88 20.03
N LEU A 835 -12.54 -3.60 19.89
CA LEU A 835 -13.53 -2.58 19.57
C LEU A 835 -13.79 -2.41 18.07
N SER A 836 -12.86 -2.80 17.21
CA SER A 836 -12.85 -2.41 15.78
C SER A 836 -13.78 -3.28 14.92
N PRO A 837 -14.42 -2.69 13.90
CA PRO A 837 -15.35 -3.42 13.04
C PRO A 837 -14.64 -4.33 12.04
N THR A 838 -15.23 -5.51 11.80
CA THR A 838 -14.81 -6.41 10.72
C THR A 838 -15.39 -5.91 9.39
N VAL A 839 -14.75 -4.91 8.79
CA VAL A 839 -15.01 -4.40 7.43
C VAL A 839 -13.67 -4.06 6.77
N VAL A 840 -13.61 -4.05 5.43
CA VAL A 840 -12.37 -3.84 4.69
C VAL A 840 -12.52 -2.91 3.50
N ASP A 841 -11.44 -2.21 3.12
CA ASP A 841 -11.30 -1.51 1.84
C ASP A 841 -11.56 -2.49 0.67
N PRO A 842 -12.39 -2.14 -0.32
CA PRO A 842 -12.77 -3.07 -1.40
C PRO A 842 -11.63 -3.35 -2.40
N ASN A 843 -10.53 -2.60 -2.33
CA ASN A 843 -9.38 -2.77 -3.22
C ASN A 843 -8.23 -3.52 -2.54
N ALA A 844 -7.80 -3.02 -1.37
CA ALA A 844 -6.63 -3.51 -0.65
C ALA A 844 -6.98 -4.44 0.52
N TYR A 845 -8.27 -4.63 0.79
CA TYR A 845 -8.80 -5.50 1.84
C TYR A 845 -8.25 -5.18 3.24
N THR A 846 -7.84 -3.93 3.45
CA THR A 846 -7.33 -3.45 4.74
C THR A 846 -8.50 -3.09 5.66
N PRO A 847 -8.51 -3.53 6.92
CA PRO A 847 -9.63 -3.23 7.81
C PRO A 847 -9.72 -1.77 8.26
N GLU A 848 -10.93 -1.36 8.64
CA GLU A 848 -11.25 -0.02 9.16
C GLU A 848 -10.93 0.10 10.65
N PHE A 849 -9.72 0.59 10.96
CA PHE A 849 -9.24 0.74 12.34
C PHE A 849 -9.18 2.20 12.81
N LYS A 850 -9.39 3.16 11.90
CA LYS A 850 -9.10 4.59 12.15
C LYS A 850 -10.34 5.44 12.33
N GLY A 851 -11.51 4.98 11.94
CA GLY A 851 -12.79 5.67 12.19
C GLY A 851 -13.89 4.66 12.41
N PHE A 852 -14.33 4.52 13.66
CA PHE A 852 -15.50 3.73 14.05
C PHE A 852 -16.14 4.35 15.30
N LEU A 853 -17.30 3.85 15.75
CA LEU A 853 -18.04 4.47 16.85
C LEU A 853 -17.92 3.69 18.15
N VAL A 854 -17.85 4.46 19.24
CA VAL A 854 -17.85 3.96 20.62
C VAL A 854 -18.74 4.82 21.51
N ARG A 855 -19.02 4.29 22.70
CA ARG A 855 -19.57 4.98 23.85
C ARG A 855 -18.53 4.97 24.97
N VAL A 856 -18.36 6.09 25.66
CA VAL A 856 -17.45 6.22 26.80
C VAL A 856 -18.27 6.35 28.07
N GLU A 857 -17.89 5.62 29.12
CA GLU A 857 -18.55 5.61 30.42
C GLU A 857 -17.48 5.54 31.53
N LYS A 858 -17.81 6.03 32.73
CA LYS A 858 -17.01 5.72 33.93
C LYS A 858 -17.15 4.22 34.26
N ALA A 859 -16.04 3.59 34.62
CA ALA A 859 -15.99 2.14 34.88
C ALA A 859 -16.43 1.74 36.28
#